data_AF-A0A7J6P6E7-F1
#
_entry.id   AF-A0A7J6P6E7-F1
#
_cell.length_a   1.000
_cell.length_b   1.000
_cell.length_c   1.000
_cell.angle_alpha   90.00
_cell.angle_beta   90.00
_cell.angle_gamma   90.00
#
_symmetry.space_group_name_H-M   'P 1'
#
loop_
_entity.id
_entity.type
_entity.pdbx_description
1 polymer ?
#
loop_
_entity_poly.entity_id
_entity_poly.type
_entity_poly.pdbx_seq_one_letter_code
_entity_poly.pdbx_strand_id
1 'polypeptide(L)'
;MAVTTSSRASAAARLGVVVVCALALSSIIMVSEMLFIQPSPHQLVGHVANGFLSPASTASATYAALPASSGMPSMAMMGLAVSGVLALVGRAKRVGRTARQAAAASTPASKSARRKSSRDVSQPGDDYDAPKELDDESVDEVMNGATPTLDSVHSPDDIRKMSIPQLKDLCDDTRRFLVRSVSQTGGHLGSNLGVVELTAALHNVFNTPYDKLLSGMSAIRQGGGLSGFTKRTESPYDPFGAGHSGTAMSAATGFAMARDHKKRVHDEAVQEGQQGVPPLSPEDDYTVVSVVGDGAITGGMAYEAMNHAGWLKLRKFLVILNDNGQVSLPTAYNEVHTPVLSSPSFQDARNTLKLAVKALCPPQLADSLGRIEEYGRGLLSSYSRGTMFEELGFYYVGPVDGHNLDTLVTVLKNLKQSMDEGKITKPVLLHVKTEKGHGYKPAEVALDKLHGVTQFDVKTGKKEAPKKAVKEVKPEPAAAEAPKKMAYTDVFAKALIAAAERDSRIVAITAAMPGGTGLHHFEKRFGLDRMFDVGICEQHAVTMAAGMAAEGLVPYAAIYSSFMQRAIDQMVHDVALQKLPVRFVLDRAGFVGADGPTHHGQFDLAMLGCVPDMKICAPGDEAELSNMIYTMSKLDDGPSAVRFPRGSGEGVPIPVVPEFLEPGKGRVVKVISARGVGIIIGVLVSQDLGARLSECKKAAQALSEKYGHHVTVADARWMKPLDESMICALAKGHDVMVTVEEGSIGGFGSHVLELLADKGLLGDGKLQVGTIHIPDKWYQADTPENQLEKAGITPEAIVQKHNHDITAASGRAEDQGIGSVGRGALRGALPERLTVRLVDAPLELCRIVLAPIVKVGEEKKKIPGNLKGLSIGLEEDIVPHKQVMQDTVMECVTYLPQKTSVYAAWLGLLVRPHRVFVTELVDRAAELLGDCSSVLAMKILMRFLVELANCRCVLFDSVLAVIQELVELRNSEEVHNKEMPVYAALHGLLVISSALYKDNKEAVDAIIGIAEEMKKGRAERRSKLASCVAASSEFVQEDDFDRLVGAVVSMRDQVWRAEESKESPVLLRPYEMAGLAPKLAVESTRAHAGSADY
;
A
#
# COMPACT_ATOMS: atom_id res chain seq x y z
N MET A 1 6.08 24.54 -70.24
CA MET A 1 6.51 23.85 -69.01
C MET A 1 5.24 23.55 -68.22
N ALA A 2 4.48 22.50 -68.55
CA ALA A 2 4.77 21.07 -68.34
C ALA A 2 4.69 20.70 -66.83
N VAL A 3 3.51 20.30 -66.30
CA VAL A 3 2.91 18.93 -66.37
C VAL A 3 3.64 17.98 -65.38
N THR A 4 3.16 17.82 -64.14
CA THR A 4 2.31 16.71 -63.59
C THR A 4 2.94 15.30 -63.73
N THR A 5 2.71 14.27 -62.88
CA THR A 5 1.54 13.94 -62.03
C THR A 5 1.92 12.92 -60.92
N SER A 6 0.99 12.65 -59.99
CA SER A 6 0.92 11.54 -59.00
C SER A 6 1.55 10.17 -59.37
N SER A 7 1.95 9.30 -58.43
CA SER A 7 1.00 8.49 -57.62
C SER A 7 1.68 7.47 -56.66
N ARG A 8 0.87 6.74 -55.87
CA ARG A 8 1.28 5.74 -54.84
C ARG A 8 1.65 4.37 -55.44
N ALA A 9 2.76 3.76 -55.02
CA ALA A 9 2.91 2.29 -54.87
C ALA A 9 4.21 1.88 -54.14
N SER A 10 4.22 0.69 -53.53
CA SER A 10 5.39 -0.11 -53.14
C SER A 10 6.41 0.47 -52.13
N ALA A 11 6.02 0.51 -50.85
CA ALA A 11 6.95 0.54 -49.71
C ALA A 11 6.98 -0.79 -48.91
N ALA A 12 6.25 -1.81 -49.36
CA ALA A 12 6.05 -3.08 -48.63
C ALA A 12 7.04 -4.21 -49.02
N ALA A 13 8.16 -3.88 -49.69
CA ALA A 13 9.07 -4.85 -50.29
C ALA A 13 10.56 -4.66 -49.89
N ARG A 14 10.85 -3.85 -48.85
CA ARG A 14 12.22 -3.60 -48.37
C ARG A 14 12.42 -3.68 -46.86
N LEU A 15 11.49 -4.29 -46.12
CA LEU A 15 11.63 -4.54 -44.67
C LEU A 15 11.99 -6.01 -44.32
N GLY A 16 12.05 -6.92 -45.30
CA GLY A 16 12.20 -8.36 -45.08
C GLY A 16 13.64 -8.89 -44.94
N VAL A 17 14.67 -8.03 -44.88
CA VAL A 17 16.09 -8.45 -44.89
C VAL A 17 16.90 -7.87 -43.72
N VAL A 18 16.51 -6.72 -43.17
CA VAL A 18 17.27 -6.05 -42.08
C VAL A 18 17.12 -6.77 -40.74
N VAL A 19 15.95 -7.33 -40.44
CA VAL A 19 15.65 -7.99 -39.15
C VAL A 19 16.48 -9.27 -38.94
N VAL A 20 16.82 -9.99 -40.01
CA VAL A 20 17.58 -11.26 -39.94
C VAL A 20 19.07 -11.04 -39.68
N CYS A 21 19.64 -9.90 -40.10
CA CYS A 21 21.04 -9.58 -39.81
C CYS A 21 21.27 -9.02 -38.40
N ALA A 22 20.27 -8.36 -37.79
CA ALA A 22 20.38 -7.81 -36.44
C ALA A 22 20.59 -8.91 -35.38
N LEU A 23 19.83 -10.01 -35.47
CA LEU A 23 19.89 -11.15 -34.55
C LEU A 23 21.13 -12.04 -34.73
N ALA A 24 21.96 -11.79 -35.77
CA ALA A 24 23.21 -12.49 -36.00
C ALA A 24 24.45 -11.73 -35.45
N LEU A 25 24.35 -10.43 -35.17
CA LEU A 25 25.45 -9.64 -34.61
C LEU A 25 25.50 -9.67 -33.08
N SER A 26 24.36 -9.82 -32.40
CA SER A 26 24.30 -9.92 -30.93
C SER A 26 25.15 -11.07 -30.37
N SER A 27 25.22 -12.19 -31.08
CA SER A 27 26.03 -13.37 -30.70
C SER A 27 27.54 -13.22 -30.94
N ILE A 28 28.01 -12.13 -31.55
CA ILE A 28 29.43 -11.89 -31.85
C ILE A 28 30.07 -10.90 -30.86
N ILE A 29 29.28 -9.97 -30.29
CA ILE A 29 29.80 -8.92 -29.40
C ILE A 29 30.21 -9.49 -28.02
N MET A 30 29.52 -10.50 -27.49
CA MET A 30 29.83 -11.11 -26.19
C MET A 30 31.18 -11.86 -26.10
N VAL A 31 31.98 -11.92 -27.17
CA VAL A 31 33.27 -12.63 -27.19
C VAL A 31 34.48 -11.67 -27.30
N SER A 32 34.27 -10.35 -27.36
CA SER A 32 35.36 -9.36 -27.47
C SER A 32 35.71 -8.60 -26.17
N GLU A 33 34.89 -8.66 -25.12
CA GLU A 33 35.09 -7.86 -23.89
C GLU A 33 35.72 -8.61 -22.70
N MET A 34 36.35 -9.78 -22.93
CA MET A 34 37.05 -10.55 -21.88
C MET A 34 38.59 -10.50 -21.94
N LEU A 35 39.19 -9.62 -22.77
CA LEU A 35 40.64 -9.65 -23.06
C LEU A 35 41.39 -8.30 -22.99
N PHE A 36 40.96 -7.34 -22.15
CA PHE A 36 41.77 -6.14 -21.86
C PHE A 36 41.75 -5.67 -20.40
N ILE A 37 42.54 -6.34 -19.54
CA ILE A 37 43.13 -5.72 -18.35
C ILE A 37 44.63 -6.09 -18.29
N GLN A 38 45.49 -5.08 -18.32
CA GLN A 38 46.93 -5.17 -18.05
C GLN A 38 47.27 -4.18 -16.91
N PRO A 39 47.92 -4.62 -15.81
CA PRO A 39 48.15 -3.80 -14.61
C PRO A 39 49.58 -3.25 -14.52
N SER A 40 49.83 -2.33 -13.56
CA SER A 40 51.08 -2.11 -12.77
C SER A 40 51.34 -0.61 -12.47
N PRO A 41 52.24 -0.23 -11.51
CA PRO A 41 52.74 -0.96 -10.33
C PRO A 41 52.78 -0.13 -9.01
N HIS A 42 53.18 -0.80 -7.91
CA HIS A 42 53.58 -0.28 -6.57
C HIS A 42 52.46 0.24 -5.63
N GLN A 43 52.48 0.04 -4.29
CA GLN A 43 53.21 -0.81 -3.29
C GLN A 43 52.46 -0.66 -1.92
N LEU A 44 52.74 -1.26 -0.75
CA LEU A 44 53.77 -2.16 -0.17
C LEU A 44 53.20 -2.86 1.11
N VAL A 45 53.80 -3.96 1.60
CA VAL A 45 53.58 -4.68 2.90
C VAL A 45 52.20 -5.37 3.09
N GLY A 46 52.09 -6.64 3.56
CA GLY A 46 53.11 -7.68 3.75
C GLY A 46 52.69 -8.86 4.67
N HIS A 47 53.15 -10.09 4.34
CA HIS A 47 53.07 -11.36 5.11
C HIS A 47 51.65 -11.97 5.33
N VAL A 48 51.40 -13.29 5.49
CA VAL A 48 52.23 -14.52 5.69
C VAL A 48 51.67 -15.71 4.84
N ALA A 49 52.54 -16.57 4.28
CA ALA A 49 52.48 -18.03 3.92
C ALA A 49 51.13 -18.78 3.61
N ASN A 50 51.04 -19.95 2.94
CA ASN A 50 51.99 -20.88 2.28
C ASN A 50 51.22 -21.85 1.35
N GLY A 51 51.79 -22.37 0.24
CA GLY A 51 51.12 -23.46 -0.52
C GLY A 51 51.61 -23.78 -1.96
N PHE A 52 52.28 -24.93 -2.09
CA PHE A 52 52.73 -25.68 -3.29
C PHE A 52 51.61 -25.91 -4.35
N LEU A 53 51.80 -26.17 -5.67
CA LEU A 53 52.99 -26.43 -6.54
C LEU A 53 52.65 -26.25 -8.05
N SER A 54 53.61 -26.45 -8.98
CA SER A 54 53.46 -26.43 -10.47
C SER A 54 54.70 -27.10 -11.15
N PRO A 55 54.95 -27.10 -12.50
CA PRO A 55 54.13 -27.27 -13.72
C PRO A 55 54.76 -28.27 -14.77
N ALA A 56 54.11 -28.50 -15.94
CA ALA A 56 54.71 -28.95 -17.25
C ALA A 56 53.60 -28.97 -18.36
N SER A 57 53.67 -28.26 -19.50
CA SER A 57 54.38 -28.54 -20.79
C SER A 57 53.84 -29.76 -21.58
N THR A 58 53.73 -29.81 -22.93
CA THR A 58 54.38 -29.09 -24.07
C THR A 58 53.42 -28.76 -25.25
N ALA A 59 53.94 -28.29 -26.40
CA ALA A 59 53.19 -27.91 -27.61
C ALA A 59 53.95 -28.32 -28.92
N SER A 60 53.42 -27.88 -30.09
CA SER A 60 53.84 -28.19 -31.49
C SER A 60 53.30 -29.53 -32.03
N ALA A 61 52.55 -29.67 -33.14
CA ALA A 61 52.33 -28.93 -34.40
C ALA A 61 53.19 -29.38 -35.61
N THR A 62 52.51 -29.58 -36.75
CA THR A 62 53.08 -29.78 -38.09
C THR A 62 52.12 -29.19 -39.14
N TYR A 63 52.62 -28.65 -40.25
CA TYR A 63 51.81 -27.95 -41.27
C TYR A 63 52.42 -28.10 -42.68
N ALA A 64 51.62 -27.74 -43.69
CA ALA A 64 51.99 -27.41 -45.08
C ALA A 64 52.44 -28.53 -46.07
N ALA A 65 51.64 -28.67 -47.13
CA ALA A 65 52.11 -28.68 -48.52
C ALA A 65 51.04 -28.04 -49.44
N LEU A 66 51.47 -27.45 -50.56
CA LEU A 66 50.68 -26.74 -51.60
C LEU A 66 50.82 -27.50 -52.96
N PRO A 67 50.24 -27.10 -54.12
CA PRO A 67 49.51 -25.86 -54.47
C PRO A 67 48.20 -26.07 -55.28
N ALA A 68 47.70 -24.97 -55.87
CA ALA A 68 46.39 -24.81 -56.51
C ALA A 68 46.22 -25.42 -57.93
N SER A 69 44.97 -25.54 -58.38
CA SER A 69 44.60 -25.56 -59.79
C SER A 69 43.28 -24.79 -60.07
N SER A 70 43.08 -24.45 -61.34
CA SER A 70 42.16 -23.48 -61.94
C SER A 70 40.64 -23.72 -61.85
N GLY A 71 39.86 -22.63 -61.89
CA GLY A 71 38.75 -22.51 -62.86
C GLY A 71 37.32 -22.26 -62.34
N MET A 72 36.80 -21.05 -62.51
CA MET A 72 35.35 -20.78 -62.47
C MET A 72 34.69 -21.00 -63.84
N PRO A 73 33.43 -21.47 -63.87
CA PRO A 73 32.53 -21.19 -64.99
C PRO A 73 31.15 -20.61 -64.56
N SER A 74 30.87 -19.40 -65.05
CA SER A 74 29.56 -18.88 -65.52
C SER A 74 28.28 -18.97 -64.66
N MET A 75 27.67 -17.82 -64.39
CA MET A 75 26.25 -17.68 -64.00
C MET A 75 25.30 -18.01 -65.17
N ALA A 76 25.10 -19.30 -65.48
CA ALA A 76 24.24 -19.71 -66.61
C ALA A 76 23.42 -21.01 -66.41
N MET A 77 23.17 -21.44 -65.17
CA MET A 77 22.47 -22.71 -64.88
C MET A 77 21.44 -22.68 -63.74
N MET A 78 20.88 -21.52 -63.40
CA MET A 78 19.83 -21.39 -62.36
C MET A 78 18.52 -20.73 -62.88
N GLY A 79 18.31 -20.79 -64.20
CA GLY A 79 17.22 -20.10 -64.90
C GLY A 79 16.03 -20.98 -65.32
N LEU A 80 15.77 -22.12 -64.65
CA LEU A 80 14.74 -23.08 -65.10
C LEU A 80 13.98 -23.83 -63.97
N ALA A 81 13.80 -23.20 -62.80
CA ALA A 81 13.04 -23.79 -61.68
C ALA A 81 11.97 -22.87 -61.04
N VAL A 82 11.80 -21.62 -61.51
CA VAL A 82 10.95 -20.61 -60.85
C VAL A 82 9.61 -20.37 -61.57
N SER A 83 9.49 -20.70 -62.86
CA SER A 83 8.29 -20.42 -63.66
C SER A 83 7.08 -21.32 -63.37
N GLY A 84 7.25 -22.43 -62.64
CA GLY A 84 6.16 -23.37 -62.34
C GLY A 84 5.21 -22.91 -61.23
N VAL A 85 5.75 -22.35 -60.13
CA VAL A 85 4.97 -22.10 -58.90
C VAL A 85 4.09 -20.85 -58.99
N LEU A 86 4.55 -19.81 -59.72
CA LEU A 86 3.78 -18.58 -59.95
C LEU A 86 2.48 -18.82 -60.74
N ALA A 87 2.38 -19.91 -61.51
CA ALA A 87 1.19 -20.25 -62.29
C ALA A 87 -0.01 -20.69 -61.44
N LEU A 88 0.22 -21.30 -60.26
CA LEU A 88 -0.86 -21.76 -59.38
C LEU A 88 -1.46 -20.61 -58.55
N VAL A 89 -0.61 -19.77 -57.96
CA VAL A 89 -1.04 -18.62 -57.13
C VAL A 89 -1.88 -17.61 -57.93
N GLY A 90 -1.63 -17.48 -59.24
CA GLY A 90 -2.42 -16.65 -60.15
C GLY A 90 -3.86 -17.12 -60.37
N ARG A 91 -4.22 -18.37 -60.04
CA ARG A 91 -5.55 -18.93 -60.29
C ARG A 91 -6.53 -18.78 -59.12
N ALA A 92 -6.05 -18.82 -57.88
CA ALA A 92 -6.87 -18.66 -56.68
C ALA A 92 -7.49 -17.25 -56.54
N LYS A 93 -6.74 -16.19 -56.91
CA LYS A 93 -7.21 -14.79 -56.83
C LYS A 93 -8.30 -14.39 -57.84
N ARG A 94 -8.86 -15.32 -58.62
CA ARG A 94 -9.90 -15.06 -59.62
C ARG A 94 -11.32 -15.50 -59.21
N VAL A 95 -11.49 -16.23 -58.09
CA VAL A 95 -12.82 -16.65 -57.59
C VAL A 95 -13.42 -15.63 -56.62
N GLY A 96 -12.62 -15.01 -55.74
CA GLY A 96 -13.08 -14.06 -54.73
C GLY A 96 -13.48 -12.66 -55.22
N ARG A 97 -13.89 -12.49 -56.49
CA ARG A 97 -14.14 -11.16 -57.09
C ARG A 97 -15.53 -10.97 -57.73
N THR A 98 -16.37 -12.00 -57.77
CA THR A 98 -17.76 -11.94 -58.28
C THR A 98 -18.81 -11.65 -57.21
N ALA A 99 -18.46 -11.63 -55.92
CA ALA A 99 -19.38 -11.43 -54.80
C ALA A 99 -19.47 -9.98 -54.26
N ARG A 100 -18.92 -8.98 -54.97
CA ARG A 100 -18.83 -7.59 -54.47
C ARG A 100 -19.21 -6.50 -55.48
N GLN A 101 -20.05 -6.85 -56.47
CA GLN A 101 -20.54 -5.93 -57.52
C GLN A 101 -22.07 -5.95 -57.73
N ALA A 102 -22.83 -6.40 -56.71
CA ALA A 102 -24.30 -6.54 -56.78
C ALA A 102 -25.00 -5.85 -55.58
N ALA A 103 -24.64 -4.59 -55.27
CA ALA A 103 -25.20 -3.85 -54.13
C ALA A 103 -25.19 -2.32 -54.30
N ALA A 104 -25.44 -1.79 -55.50
CA ALA A 104 -25.49 -0.34 -55.75
C ALA A 104 -26.31 0.06 -57.00
N ALA A 105 -27.65 0.04 -56.91
CA ALA A 105 -28.52 0.59 -57.96
C ALA A 105 -29.91 1.02 -57.43
N SER A 106 -30.46 2.08 -58.04
CA SER A 106 -31.86 2.55 -58.01
C SER A 106 -32.57 2.79 -56.67
N THR A 107 -32.77 4.08 -56.36
CA THR A 107 -34.08 4.63 -55.93
C THR A 107 -34.70 5.33 -57.17
N PRO A 108 -36.04 5.47 -57.31
CA PRO A 108 -36.71 6.67 -56.76
C PRO A 108 -38.22 6.52 -56.41
N ALA A 109 -38.70 7.39 -55.49
CA ALA A 109 -40.00 8.12 -55.42
C ALA A 109 -41.37 7.43 -55.76
N SER A 110 -42.56 7.88 -55.30
CA SER A 110 -43.00 9.14 -54.66
C SER A 110 -44.37 8.99 -53.96
N LYS A 111 -44.76 9.99 -53.12
CA LYS A 111 -46.15 10.31 -52.64
C LYS A 111 -46.80 9.32 -51.64
N SER A 112 -47.63 9.74 -50.67
CA SER A 112 -47.88 11.09 -50.10
C SER A 112 -48.68 11.04 -48.78
N ALA A 113 -48.32 11.89 -47.81
CA ALA A 113 -49.18 12.56 -46.80
C ALA A 113 -50.12 11.76 -45.84
N ARG A 114 -50.46 12.20 -44.61
CA ARG A 114 -49.88 13.19 -43.65
C ARG A 114 -50.74 13.22 -42.36
N ARG A 115 -50.22 12.83 -41.18
CA ARG A 115 -50.52 13.47 -39.85
C ARG A 115 -49.80 12.77 -38.67
N LYS A 116 -49.33 13.60 -37.72
CA LYS A 116 -49.18 13.47 -36.24
C LYS A 116 -48.83 12.09 -35.63
N SER A 117 -47.95 11.97 -34.61
CA SER A 117 -47.32 12.98 -33.72
C SER A 117 -45.94 12.52 -33.21
N SER A 118 -45.24 13.42 -32.47
CA SER A 118 -44.24 13.10 -31.43
C SER A 118 -43.29 11.91 -31.67
N ARG A 119 -42.07 12.20 -32.15
CA ARG A 119 -40.94 11.26 -31.98
C ARG A 119 -40.43 11.34 -30.54
N ASP A 120 -40.63 10.27 -29.79
CA ASP A 120 -39.69 9.87 -28.74
C ASP A 120 -38.58 9.02 -29.39
N VAL A 121 -37.41 8.93 -28.76
CA VAL A 121 -36.25 8.18 -29.29
C VAL A 121 -36.00 6.97 -28.38
N SER A 122 -36.78 5.92 -28.61
CA SER A 122 -36.60 4.61 -27.96
C SER A 122 -35.19 4.07 -28.24
N GLN A 123 -34.49 3.67 -27.19
CA GLN A 123 -33.23 2.95 -27.26
C GLN A 123 -33.43 1.55 -27.91
N PRO A 124 -32.35 0.90 -28.41
CA PRO A 124 -32.38 -0.54 -28.66
C PRO A 124 -32.74 -1.26 -27.35
N GLY A 125 -33.65 -2.23 -27.40
CA GLY A 125 -34.16 -2.88 -26.19
C GLY A 125 -33.15 -3.82 -25.53
N ASP A 126 -33.16 -3.85 -24.19
CA ASP A 126 -32.40 -4.78 -23.36
C ASP A 126 -33.02 -6.19 -23.37
N ASP A 127 -33.02 -6.88 -24.52
CA ASP A 127 -33.27 -8.33 -24.58
C ASP A 127 -32.01 -9.10 -24.12
N TYR A 128 -31.63 -8.90 -22.86
CA TYR A 128 -30.82 -9.86 -22.11
C TYR A 128 -31.74 -11.02 -21.70
N ASP A 129 -31.67 -12.13 -22.44
CA ASP A 129 -32.33 -13.38 -22.09
C ASP A 129 -31.98 -13.75 -20.64
N ALA A 130 -32.98 -13.78 -19.76
CA ALA A 130 -32.75 -14.05 -18.35
C ALA A 130 -32.17 -15.48 -18.16
N PRO A 131 -31.27 -15.71 -17.19
CA PRO A 131 -30.74 -17.05 -16.94
C PRO A 131 -31.90 -18.02 -16.73
N LYS A 132 -31.97 -19.08 -17.56
CA LYS A 132 -32.96 -20.13 -17.41
C LYS A 132 -32.70 -20.87 -16.11
N GLU A 133 -33.55 -20.56 -15.13
CA GLU A 133 -33.55 -21.17 -13.81
C GLU A 133 -33.75 -22.69 -13.93
N LEU A 134 -33.23 -23.45 -12.97
CA LEU A 134 -33.56 -24.87 -12.86
C LEU A 134 -35.05 -25.05 -12.53
N ASP A 135 -35.62 -26.18 -12.92
CA ASP A 135 -36.95 -26.58 -12.48
C ASP A 135 -36.92 -27.09 -11.03
N ASP A 136 -38.07 -27.08 -10.36
CA ASP A 136 -38.14 -27.44 -8.93
C ASP A 136 -37.81 -28.93 -8.67
N GLU A 137 -37.99 -29.81 -9.66
CA GLU A 137 -37.62 -31.23 -9.56
C GLU A 137 -36.09 -31.41 -9.57
N SER A 138 -35.36 -30.77 -10.49
CA SER A 138 -33.88 -30.84 -10.50
C SER A 138 -33.23 -30.10 -9.32
N VAL A 139 -33.89 -29.09 -8.74
CA VAL A 139 -33.44 -28.46 -7.49
C VAL A 139 -33.60 -29.41 -6.30
N ASP A 140 -34.72 -30.13 -6.19
CA ASP A 140 -34.92 -31.14 -5.14
C ASP A 140 -33.95 -32.32 -5.31
N GLU A 141 -33.69 -32.76 -6.54
CA GLU A 141 -32.71 -33.81 -6.82
C GLU A 141 -31.28 -33.41 -6.40
N VAL A 142 -30.86 -32.17 -6.67
CA VAL A 142 -29.54 -31.67 -6.23
C VAL A 142 -29.46 -31.49 -4.71
N MET A 143 -30.53 -31.03 -4.06
CA MET A 143 -30.52 -30.71 -2.62
C MET A 143 -30.78 -31.91 -1.71
N ASN A 144 -31.64 -32.84 -2.12
CA ASN A 144 -32.14 -33.95 -1.31
C ASN A 144 -31.86 -35.34 -1.94
N GLY A 145 -31.41 -35.40 -3.19
CA GLY A 145 -30.99 -36.66 -3.82
C GLY A 145 -29.85 -37.37 -3.09
N ALA A 146 -29.82 -38.69 -3.24
CA ALA A 146 -28.74 -39.54 -2.73
C ALA A 146 -27.54 -39.55 -3.67
N THR A 147 -26.35 -39.82 -3.11
CA THR A 147 -25.07 -39.87 -3.83
C THR A 147 -24.42 -41.26 -3.77
N PRO A 148 -25.14 -42.35 -4.10
CA PRO A 148 -24.81 -43.71 -3.68
C PRO A 148 -23.48 -44.25 -4.23
N THR A 149 -23.01 -43.76 -5.37
CA THR A 149 -21.71 -44.13 -5.93
C THR A 149 -20.58 -43.39 -5.21
N LEU A 150 -20.73 -42.09 -4.96
CA LEU A 150 -19.78 -41.30 -4.17
C LEU A 150 -19.72 -41.76 -2.70
N ASP A 151 -20.87 -42.06 -2.10
CA ASP A 151 -21.00 -42.57 -0.72
C ASP A 151 -20.28 -43.93 -0.53
N SER A 152 -20.07 -44.67 -1.63
CA SER A 152 -19.33 -45.94 -1.64
C SER A 152 -17.81 -45.79 -1.82
N VAL A 153 -17.32 -44.59 -2.16
CA VAL A 153 -15.88 -44.30 -2.32
C VAL A 153 -15.31 -43.85 -0.98
N HIS A 154 -14.32 -44.58 -0.48
CA HIS A 154 -13.58 -44.20 0.73
C HIS A 154 -12.10 -43.89 0.42
N SER A 155 -11.63 -44.26 -0.77
CA SER A 155 -10.26 -44.04 -1.22
C SER A 155 -10.16 -44.01 -2.76
N PRO A 156 -9.10 -43.41 -3.33
CA PRO A 156 -8.79 -43.57 -4.76
C PRO A 156 -8.62 -45.02 -5.20
N ASP A 157 -8.35 -45.96 -4.29
CA ASP A 157 -8.26 -47.40 -4.60
C ASP A 157 -9.60 -47.97 -5.04
N ASP A 158 -10.70 -47.38 -4.59
CA ASP A 158 -12.05 -47.76 -5.00
C ASP A 158 -12.35 -47.22 -6.41
N ILE A 159 -11.94 -45.99 -6.69
CA ILE A 159 -12.00 -45.38 -8.02
C ILE A 159 -11.16 -46.17 -9.05
N ARG A 160 -9.99 -46.72 -8.67
CA ARG A 160 -9.17 -47.60 -9.53
C ARG A 160 -9.85 -48.93 -9.90
N LYS A 161 -10.84 -49.39 -9.13
CA LYS A 161 -11.61 -50.62 -9.41
C LYS A 161 -12.83 -50.37 -10.31
N MET A 162 -13.23 -49.11 -10.51
CA MET A 162 -14.45 -48.77 -11.27
C MET A 162 -14.31 -48.95 -12.78
N SER A 163 -15.40 -49.43 -13.39
CA SER A 163 -15.63 -49.41 -14.83
C SER A 163 -16.06 -48.01 -15.31
N ILE A 164 -15.95 -47.73 -16.62
CA ILE A 164 -16.29 -46.42 -17.19
C ILE A 164 -17.75 -45.98 -16.92
N PRO A 165 -18.78 -46.87 -16.93
CA PRO A 165 -20.12 -46.51 -16.46
C PRO A 165 -20.12 -46.02 -15.00
N GLN A 166 -19.50 -46.76 -14.08
CA GLN A 166 -19.44 -46.38 -12.66
C GLN A 166 -18.66 -45.07 -12.43
N LEU A 167 -17.69 -44.75 -13.29
CA LEU A 167 -17.02 -43.45 -13.26
C LEU A 167 -17.95 -42.30 -13.70
N LYS A 168 -18.91 -42.53 -14.60
CA LYS A 168 -19.94 -41.54 -14.97
C LYS A 168 -20.90 -41.32 -13.80
N ASP A 169 -21.42 -42.41 -13.23
CA ASP A 169 -22.28 -42.37 -12.03
C ASP A 169 -21.59 -41.58 -10.88
N LEU A 170 -20.29 -41.84 -10.64
CA LEU A 170 -19.48 -41.12 -9.66
C LEU A 170 -19.31 -39.63 -10.00
N CYS A 171 -19.18 -39.26 -11.28
CA CYS A 171 -19.05 -37.86 -11.68
C CYS A 171 -20.34 -37.07 -11.44
N ASP A 172 -21.50 -37.67 -11.72
CA ASP A 172 -22.79 -37.00 -11.49
C ASP A 172 -23.15 -36.92 -10.00
N ASP A 173 -22.80 -37.93 -9.19
CA ASP A 173 -22.85 -37.81 -7.73
C ASP A 173 -21.93 -36.71 -7.19
N THR A 174 -20.69 -36.65 -7.68
CA THR A 174 -19.71 -35.62 -7.30
C THR A 174 -20.20 -34.22 -7.69
N ARG A 175 -20.83 -34.09 -8.86
CA ARG A 175 -21.42 -32.85 -9.36
C ARG A 175 -22.61 -32.39 -8.49
N ARG A 176 -23.54 -33.28 -8.15
CA ARG A 176 -24.64 -33.00 -7.20
C ARG A 176 -24.10 -32.57 -5.83
N PHE A 177 -23.14 -33.31 -5.29
CA PHE A 177 -22.46 -32.98 -4.02
C PHE A 177 -21.79 -31.60 -4.06
N LEU A 178 -21.02 -31.28 -5.10
CA LEU A 178 -20.34 -29.98 -5.24
C LEU A 178 -21.33 -28.80 -5.28
N VAL A 179 -22.42 -28.88 -6.05
CA VAL A 179 -23.42 -27.81 -6.09
C VAL A 179 -24.11 -27.65 -4.73
N ARG A 180 -24.52 -28.77 -4.11
CA ARG A 180 -25.18 -28.80 -2.78
C ARG A 180 -24.29 -28.28 -1.65
N SER A 181 -23.02 -28.64 -1.62
CA SER A 181 -22.10 -28.20 -0.56
C SER A 181 -21.63 -26.76 -0.75
N VAL A 182 -21.33 -26.33 -1.98
CA VAL A 182 -20.82 -24.97 -2.24
C VAL A 182 -21.95 -23.93 -2.19
N SER A 183 -23.21 -24.28 -2.45
CA SER A 183 -24.35 -23.37 -2.21
C SER A 183 -24.53 -23.01 -0.74
N GLN A 184 -24.25 -23.95 0.16
CA GLN A 184 -24.35 -23.78 1.61
C GLN A 184 -23.13 -23.11 2.25
N THR A 185 -21.96 -23.15 1.60
CA THR A 185 -20.67 -22.77 2.22
C THR A 185 -19.89 -21.69 1.48
N GLY A 186 -20.15 -21.48 0.18
CA GLY A 186 -19.33 -20.63 -0.69
C GLY A 186 -17.99 -21.27 -1.07
N GLY A 187 -17.30 -20.67 -2.05
CA GLY A 187 -16.02 -21.16 -2.55
C GLY A 187 -15.91 -21.10 -4.07
N HIS A 188 -15.04 -21.92 -4.66
CA HIS A 188 -14.88 -22.00 -6.11
C HIS A 188 -15.78 -23.09 -6.70
N LEU A 189 -16.91 -22.71 -7.31
CA LEU A 189 -17.82 -23.67 -7.93
C LEU A 189 -17.43 -23.99 -9.38
N GLY A 190 -17.48 -22.99 -10.27
CA GLY A 190 -17.35 -23.23 -11.72
C GLY A 190 -16.05 -23.92 -12.15
N SER A 191 -14.94 -23.63 -11.48
CA SER A 191 -13.64 -24.27 -11.78
C SER A 191 -13.52 -25.70 -11.24
N ASN A 192 -14.31 -26.11 -10.25
CA ASN A 192 -14.35 -27.49 -9.77
C ASN A 192 -15.32 -28.36 -10.60
N LEU A 193 -16.44 -27.79 -11.06
CA LEU A 193 -17.40 -28.48 -11.94
C LEU A 193 -16.80 -28.88 -13.30
N GLY A 194 -15.92 -28.05 -13.86
CA GLY A 194 -15.30 -28.30 -15.17
C GLY A 194 -14.22 -29.38 -15.18
N VAL A 195 -13.89 -30.01 -14.06
CA VAL A 195 -12.76 -30.96 -13.95
C VAL A 195 -13.13 -32.29 -13.28
N VAL A 196 -14.41 -32.52 -12.99
CA VAL A 196 -14.90 -33.73 -12.30
C VAL A 196 -14.48 -35.01 -13.04
N GLU A 197 -14.75 -35.07 -14.35
CA GLU A 197 -14.42 -36.22 -15.20
C GLU A 197 -12.91 -36.44 -15.32
N LEU A 198 -12.14 -35.35 -15.47
CA LEU A 198 -10.68 -35.38 -15.49
C LEU A 198 -10.11 -35.93 -14.17
N THR A 199 -10.65 -35.54 -13.02
CA THR A 199 -10.22 -36.00 -11.70
C THR A 199 -10.57 -37.48 -11.46
N ALA A 200 -11.78 -37.91 -11.83
CA ALA A 200 -12.19 -39.31 -11.75
C ALA A 200 -11.30 -40.20 -12.65
N ALA A 201 -11.02 -39.76 -13.88
CA ALA A 201 -10.12 -40.46 -14.79
C ALA A 201 -8.68 -40.52 -14.27
N LEU A 202 -8.17 -39.44 -13.67
CA LEU A 202 -6.84 -39.40 -13.06
C LEU A 202 -6.71 -40.42 -11.92
N HIS A 203 -7.65 -40.44 -10.97
CA HIS A 203 -7.63 -41.41 -9.88
C HIS A 203 -7.99 -42.84 -10.32
N ASN A 204 -8.62 -43.06 -11.49
CA ASN A 204 -8.77 -44.41 -12.06
C ASN A 204 -7.46 -44.95 -12.69
N VAL A 205 -6.53 -44.08 -13.10
CA VAL A 205 -5.33 -44.46 -13.87
C VAL A 205 -4.03 -44.42 -13.06
N PHE A 206 -3.86 -43.42 -12.20
CA PHE A 206 -2.61 -43.20 -11.47
C PHE A 206 -2.70 -43.75 -10.05
N ASN A 207 -1.64 -44.40 -9.60
CA ASN A 207 -1.55 -45.06 -8.30
C ASN A 207 -1.22 -44.04 -7.19
N THR A 208 -2.08 -43.03 -7.02
CA THR A 208 -1.95 -42.03 -5.94
C THR A 208 -2.11 -42.72 -4.57
N PRO A 209 -1.29 -42.42 -3.56
CA PRO A 209 -0.38 -41.26 -3.44
C PRO A 209 1.06 -41.54 -3.93
N TYR A 210 1.36 -42.71 -4.50
CA TYR A 210 2.70 -43.05 -5.01
C TYR A 210 3.02 -42.27 -6.27
N ASP A 211 2.19 -42.41 -7.31
CA ASP A 211 2.15 -41.47 -8.44
C ASP A 211 1.80 -40.07 -7.88
N LYS A 212 2.60 -39.05 -8.22
CA LYS A 212 2.48 -37.69 -7.67
C LYS A 212 1.57 -36.86 -8.54
N LEU A 213 0.30 -36.75 -8.14
CA LEU A 213 -0.65 -35.81 -8.74
C LEU A 213 -0.51 -34.43 -8.09
N LEU A 214 -0.18 -33.42 -8.88
CA LEU A 214 -0.18 -32.02 -8.50
C LEU A 214 -1.40 -31.36 -9.18
N SER A 215 -2.52 -31.35 -8.46
CA SER A 215 -3.76 -30.65 -8.84
C SER A 215 -4.02 -29.46 -7.91
N GLY A 216 -4.78 -28.49 -8.39
CA GLY A 216 -5.14 -27.27 -7.64
C GLY A 216 -6.54 -27.31 -7.00
N MET A 217 -7.07 -28.50 -6.71
CA MET A 217 -8.48 -28.70 -6.33
C MET A 217 -8.67 -29.08 -4.86
N SER A 218 -9.55 -28.37 -4.17
CA SER A 218 -10.21 -28.83 -2.94
C SER A 218 -11.42 -27.95 -2.58
N ALA A 219 -12.17 -28.38 -1.56
CA ALA A 219 -13.16 -27.63 -0.81
C ALA A 219 -13.14 -28.18 0.64
N ILE A 220 -13.57 -27.51 1.71
CA ILE A 220 -14.45 -26.33 1.87
C ILE A 220 -13.80 -25.33 2.85
N ARG A 221 -13.85 -24.04 2.51
CA ARG A 221 -13.09 -22.93 3.14
C ARG A 221 -13.65 -22.41 4.48
N GLN A 222 -13.86 -23.28 5.47
CA GLN A 222 -14.39 -22.89 6.79
C GLN A 222 -13.34 -22.95 7.91
N GLY A 223 -13.54 -22.14 8.96
CA GLY A 223 -12.68 -22.10 10.14
C GLY A 223 -12.57 -23.47 10.82
N GLY A 224 -11.37 -24.06 10.81
CA GLY A 224 -11.12 -25.41 11.33
C GLY A 224 -11.56 -26.55 10.38
N GLY A 225 -12.02 -26.23 9.18
CA GLY A 225 -12.30 -27.18 8.11
C GLY A 225 -11.10 -27.43 7.20
N LEU A 226 -11.39 -27.94 5.99
CA LEU A 226 -10.39 -28.21 4.96
C LEU A 226 -9.89 -26.91 4.30
N SER A 227 -8.74 -27.00 3.65
CA SER A 227 -8.16 -25.94 2.86
C SER A 227 -8.93 -25.72 1.56
N GLY A 228 -8.91 -24.47 1.08
CA GLY A 228 -9.47 -24.07 -0.21
C GLY A 228 -8.63 -24.40 -1.43
N PHE A 229 -7.45 -25.00 -1.20
CA PHE A 229 -6.44 -25.47 -2.16
C PHE A 229 -5.70 -26.68 -1.55
N THR A 230 -5.06 -27.52 -2.37
CA THR A 230 -4.30 -28.71 -1.91
C THR A 230 -3.21 -28.36 -0.89
N LYS A 231 -3.03 -29.22 0.13
CA LYS A 231 -2.21 -28.94 1.33
C LYS A 231 -1.59 -30.21 1.94
N ARG A 232 -0.26 -30.26 1.92
CA ARG A 232 0.59 -31.40 2.33
C ARG A 232 0.38 -31.95 3.75
N THR A 233 -0.17 -31.15 4.67
CA THR A 233 -0.43 -31.57 6.07
C THR A 233 -1.87 -32.06 6.29
N GLU A 234 -2.69 -32.03 5.24
CA GLU A 234 -4.13 -32.31 5.29
C GLU A 234 -4.45 -33.66 4.65
N SER A 235 -3.70 -34.04 3.61
CA SER A 235 -3.90 -35.26 2.83
C SER A 235 -2.56 -35.81 2.30
N PRO A 236 -2.33 -37.14 2.32
CA PRO A 236 -1.17 -37.76 1.67
C PRO A 236 -1.28 -37.74 0.13
N TYR A 237 -2.48 -37.48 -0.41
CA TYR A 237 -2.74 -37.32 -1.84
C TYR A 237 -2.38 -35.92 -2.35
N ASP A 238 -1.95 -35.02 -1.45
CA ASP A 238 -1.56 -33.63 -1.73
C ASP A 238 -0.03 -33.50 -1.60
N PRO A 239 0.78 -34.02 -2.55
CA PRO A 239 2.24 -34.08 -2.41
C PRO A 239 2.88 -32.69 -2.32
N PHE A 240 2.23 -31.67 -2.89
CA PHE A 240 2.63 -30.27 -2.88
C PHE A 240 1.47 -29.37 -2.45
N GLY A 241 1.76 -28.19 -1.89
CA GLY A 241 0.74 -27.22 -1.50
C GLY A 241 0.46 -26.21 -2.60
N ALA A 242 -0.80 -25.83 -2.82
CA ALA A 242 -1.22 -24.90 -3.87
C ALA A 242 -1.88 -23.62 -3.31
N GLY A 243 -2.01 -22.62 -4.18
CA GLY A 243 -2.66 -21.34 -3.88
C GLY A 243 -2.31 -20.33 -4.97
N HIS A 244 -1.08 -19.82 -4.96
CA HIS A 244 -0.50 -19.12 -6.11
C HIS A 244 -0.30 -20.07 -7.29
N SER A 245 -0.60 -19.59 -8.50
CA SER A 245 -0.49 -20.34 -9.76
C SER A 245 0.96 -20.45 -10.26
N GLY A 246 1.17 -21.18 -11.37
CA GLY A 246 2.48 -21.38 -12.02
C GLY A 246 3.46 -22.31 -11.28
N THR A 247 3.23 -22.57 -9.99
CA THR A 247 4.11 -23.34 -9.09
C THR A 247 4.17 -24.84 -9.39
N ALA A 248 3.04 -25.43 -9.83
CA ALA A 248 2.90 -26.88 -10.00
C ALA A 248 3.93 -27.49 -10.96
N MET A 249 4.32 -26.78 -12.01
CA MET A 249 5.28 -27.28 -13.00
C MET A 249 6.71 -27.38 -12.43
N SER A 250 7.16 -26.36 -11.69
CA SER A 250 8.46 -26.38 -11.00
C SER A 250 8.50 -27.46 -9.92
N ALA A 251 7.42 -27.60 -9.15
CA ALA A 251 7.30 -28.64 -8.14
C ALA A 251 7.32 -30.06 -8.75
N ALA A 252 6.57 -30.29 -9.83
CA ALA A 252 6.60 -31.53 -10.58
C ALA A 252 8.00 -31.86 -11.13
N THR A 253 8.71 -30.83 -11.64
CA THR A 253 10.09 -30.96 -12.14
C THR A 253 11.01 -31.44 -11.02
N GLY A 254 10.90 -30.85 -9.83
CA GLY A 254 11.62 -31.29 -8.63
C GLY A 254 11.32 -32.74 -8.22
N PHE A 255 10.06 -33.17 -8.25
CA PHE A 255 9.69 -34.57 -7.95
C PHE A 255 10.31 -35.56 -8.95
N ALA A 256 10.21 -35.29 -10.26
CA ALA A 256 10.77 -36.18 -11.28
C ALA A 256 12.31 -36.22 -11.23
N MET A 257 12.98 -35.10 -10.94
CA MET A 257 14.41 -35.06 -10.69
C MET A 257 14.81 -35.85 -9.44
N ALA A 258 14.07 -35.74 -8.34
CA ALA A 258 14.33 -36.49 -7.11
C ALA A 258 14.17 -38.01 -7.31
N ARG A 259 13.15 -38.43 -8.08
CA ARG A 259 12.94 -39.82 -8.51
C ARG A 259 14.11 -40.35 -9.35
N ASP A 260 14.44 -39.67 -10.44
CA ASP A 260 15.50 -40.14 -11.35
C ASP A 260 16.89 -40.07 -10.70
N HIS A 261 17.11 -39.15 -9.74
CA HIS A 261 18.31 -39.12 -8.90
C HIS A 261 18.38 -40.33 -7.95
N LYS A 262 17.30 -40.65 -7.21
CA LYS A 262 17.22 -41.87 -6.39
C LYS A 262 17.57 -43.10 -7.22
N LYS A 263 17.00 -43.19 -8.43
CA LYS A 263 17.25 -44.31 -9.34
C LYS A 263 18.72 -44.41 -9.73
N ARG A 264 19.31 -43.31 -10.22
CA ARG A 264 20.73 -43.28 -10.60
C ARG A 264 21.66 -43.70 -9.45
N VAL A 265 21.44 -43.21 -8.23
CA VAL A 265 22.28 -43.55 -7.07
C VAL A 265 22.16 -45.03 -6.68
N HIS A 266 20.97 -45.63 -6.78
CA HIS A 266 20.80 -47.08 -6.60
C HIS A 266 21.50 -47.88 -7.71
N ASP A 267 21.26 -47.51 -8.98
CA ASP A 267 21.86 -48.18 -10.14
C ASP A 267 23.41 -48.12 -10.09
N GLU A 268 23.98 -47.01 -9.59
CA GLU A 268 25.42 -46.83 -9.33
C GLU A 268 25.92 -47.71 -8.17
N ALA A 269 25.28 -47.66 -7.00
CA ALA A 269 25.69 -48.46 -5.83
C ALA A 269 25.61 -49.98 -6.07
N VAL A 270 24.66 -50.42 -6.89
CA VAL A 270 24.55 -51.82 -7.35
C VAL A 270 25.69 -52.18 -8.33
N GLN A 271 26.08 -51.28 -9.23
CA GLN A 271 27.21 -51.49 -10.15
C GLN A 271 28.57 -51.51 -9.43
N GLU A 272 28.74 -50.71 -8.38
CA GLU A 272 29.92 -50.74 -7.50
C GLU A 272 29.99 -51.98 -6.59
N GLY A 273 28.93 -52.79 -6.54
CA GLY A 273 28.87 -53.99 -5.70
C GLY A 273 28.75 -53.70 -4.20
N GLN A 274 28.19 -52.55 -3.82
CA GLN A 274 27.98 -52.19 -2.41
C GLN A 274 27.04 -53.21 -1.74
N GLN A 275 27.50 -53.84 -0.65
CA GLN A 275 26.72 -54.87 0.03
C GLN A 275 25.56 -54.27 0.84
N GLY A 276 24.38 -54.87 0.72
CA GLY A 276 23.21 -54.49 1.50
C GLY A 276 22.36 -53.35 0.92
N VAL A 277 22.63 -52.88 -0.30
CA VAL A 277 21.76 -51.93 -1.02
C VAL A 277 20.38 -52.58 -1.23
N PRO A 278 19.29 -52.03 -0.66
CA PRO A 278 17.95 -52.57 -0.89
C PRO A 278 17.49 -52.28 -2.33
N PRO A 279 16.71 -53.17 -2.97
CA PRO A 279 16.10 -52.87 -4.26
C PRO A 279 15.17 -51.66 -4.14
N LEU A 280 15.15 -50.80 -5.15
CA LEU A 280 14.13 -49.76 -5.26
C LEU A 280 12.74 -50.41 -5.28
N SER A 281 11.80 -49.82 -4.54
CA SER A 281 10.41 -50.25 -4.62
C SER A 281 9.82 -49.88 -6.00
N PRO A 282 8.79 -50.58 -6.49
CA PRO A 282 8.00 -50.12 -7.65
C PRO A 282 7.41 -48.72 -7.43
N GLU A 283 7.23 -48.33 -6.16
CA GLU A 283 6.72 -47.04 -5.71
C GLU A 283 7.79 -45.92 -5.79
N ASP A 284 9.08 -46.25 -5.97
CA ASP A 284 10.18 -45.29 -6.15
C ASP A 284 10.38 -44.83 -7.61
N ASP A 285 9.89 -45.55 -8.63
CA ASP A 285 9.94 -45.11 -10.05
C ASP A 285 8.56 -44.55 -10.50
N TYR A 286 7.97 -43.71 -9.65
CA TYR A 286 6.63 -43.15 -9.80
C TYR A 286 6.46 -42.18 -10.99
N THR A 287 5.22 -42.02 -11.45
CA THR A 287 4.83 -40.98 -12.42
C THR A 287 4.57 -39.67 -11.70
N VAL A 288 4.94 -38.55 -12.32
CA VAL A 288 4.56 -37.21 -11.86
C VAL A 288 3.55 -36.62 -12.86
N VAL A 289 2.42 -36.13 -12.35
CA VAL A 289 1.33 -35.54 -13.14
C VAL A 289 1.04 -34.14 -12.63
N SER A 290 1.17 -33.12 -13.47
CA SER A 290 0.90 -31.71 -13.13
C SER A 290 -0.32 -31.22 -13.92
N VAL A 291 -1.41 -30.87 -13.25
CA VAL A 291 -2.61 -30.31 -13.87
C VAL A 291 -2.56 -28.79 -13.79
N VAL A 292 -2.58 -28.11 -14.94
CA VAL A 292 -2.33 -26.66 -15.07
C VAL A 292 -3.39 -26.06 -15.99
N GLY A 293 -4.08 -25.00 -15.54
CA GLY A 293 -5.07 -24.31 -16.37
C GLY A 293 -4.45 -23.41 -17.45
N ASP A 294 -5.23 -23.10 -18.48
CA ASP A 294 -4.99 -22.04 -19.48
C ASP A 294 -4.43 -20.74 -18.89
N GLY A 295 -5.03 -20.22 -17.83
CA GLY A 295 -4.52 -19.04 -17.13
C GLY A 295 -3.20 -19.30 -16.40
N ALA A 296 -3.06 -20.46 -15.76
CA ALA A 296 -1.92 -20.79 -14.91
C ALA A 296 -0.63 -21.12 -15.67
N ILE A 297 -0.72 -21.52 -16.95
CA ILE A 297 0.44 -21.77 -17.81
C ILE A 297 0.98 -20.47 -18.45
N THR A 298 0.31 -19.31 -18.29
CA THR A 298 0.81 -18.02 -18.80
C THR A 298 2.04 -17.51 -18.05
N GLY A 299 2.11 -17.73 -16.73
CA GLY A 299 3.16 -17.17 -15.88
C GLY A 299 4.56 -17.73 -16.16
N GLY A 300 5.58 -16.87 -16.13
CA GLY A 300 6.97 -17.18 -16.54
C GLY A 300 7.55 -18.45 -15.91
N MET A 301 7.31 -18.67 -14.61
CA MET A 301 7.73 -19.87 -13.88
C MET A 301 7.25 -21.19 -14.51
N ALA A 302 6.08 -21.21 -15.17
CA ALA A 302 5.59 -22.39 -15.88
C ALA A 302 6.43 -22.67 -17.15
N TYR A 303 6.80 -21.62 -17.90
CA TYR A 303 7.68 -21.71 -19.07
C TYR A 303 9.11 -22.10 -18.70
N GLU A 304 9.66 -21.54 -17.63
CA GLU A 304 10.96 -21.92 -17.08
C GLU A 304 10.99 -23.41 -16.71
N ALA A 305 9.98 -23.89 -15.99
CA ALA A 305 9.85 -25.29 -15.62
C ALA A 305 9.68 -26.22 -16.83
N MET A 306 8.86 -25.83 -17.82
CA MET A 306 8.72 -26.58 -19.07
C MET A 306 10.06 -26.68 -19.81
N ASN A 307 10.73 -25.57 -20.05
CA ASN A 307 12.01 -25.52 -20.75
C ASN A 307 13.06 -26.40 -20.05
N HIS A 308 13.11 -26.36 -18.71
CA HIS A 308 14.05 -27.17 -17.92
C HIS A 308 13.70 -28.68 -17.96
N ALA A 309 12.43 -29.05 -17.77
CA ALA A 309 11.97 -30.45 -17.87
C ALA A 309 12.19 -31.04 -19.27
N GLY A 310 12.00 -30.22 -20.31
CA GLY A 310 12.24 -30.54 -21.71
C GLY A 310 13.72 -30.74 -22.04
N TRP A 311 14.60 -29.86 -21.55
CA TRP A 311 16.06 -30.05 -21.62
C TRP A 311 16.46 -31.39 -21.01
N LEU A 312 16.06 -31.61 -19.76
CA LEU A 312 16.39 -32.78 -18.95
C LEU A 312 15.79 -34.09 -19.50
N LYS A 313 14.82 -34.01 -20.41
CA LYS A 313 14.08 -35.16 -20.98
C LYS A 313 13.51 -36.03 -19.85
N LEU A 314 12.89 -35.38 -18.86
CA LEU A 314 12.36 -36.07 -17.69
C LEU A 314 11.35 -37.15 -18.12
N ARG A 315 11.66 -38.41 -17.80
CA ARG A 315 10.77 -39.55 -18.05
C ARG A 315 9.54 -39.45 -17.14
N LYS A 316 8.50 -40.24 -17.41
CA LYS A 316 7.36 -40.43 -16.47
C LYS A 316 6.86 -39.10 -15.88
N PHE A 317 6.72 -38.11 -16.75
CA PHE A 317 6.40 -36.72 -16.44
C PHE A 317 5.29 -36.29 -17.39
N LEU A 318 4.11 -36.03 -16.84
CA LEU A 318 2.91 -35.69 -17.60
C LEU A 318 2.41 -34.32 -17.14
N VAL A 319 2.27 -33.40 -18.09
CA VAL A 319 1.57 -32.13 -17.92
C VAL A 319 0.19 -32.29 -18.53
N ILE A 320 -0.84 -31.90 -17.79
CA ILE A 320 -2.20 -31.81 -18.31
C ILE A 320 -2.56 -30.33 -18.38
N LEU A 321 -2.58 -29.78 -19.59
CA LEU A 321 -3.09 -28.44 -19.86
C LEU A 321 -4.62 -28.52 -19.89
N ASN A 322 -5.26 -27.94 -18.88
CA ASN A 322 -6.71 -27.84 -18.74
C ASN A 322 -7.20 -26.52 -19.36
N ASP A 323 -7.48 -26.54 -20.65
CA ASP A 323 -7.97 -25.39 -21.40
C ASP A 323 -9.49 -25.26 -21.28
N ASN A 324 -9.94 -24.18 -20.64
CA ASN A 324 -11.35 -23.82 -20.51
C ASN A 324 -11.69 -22.50 -21.23
N GLY A 325 -10.77 -21.97 -22.04
CA GLY A 325 -10.96 -20.80 -22.88
C GLY A 325 -11.25 -19.48 -22.15
N GLN A 326 -10.99 -19.38 -20.84
CA GLN A 326 -11.25 -18.16 -20.07
C GLN A 326 -10.08 -17.17 -20.13
N VAL A 327 -8.83 -17.66 -20.20
CA VAL A 327 -7.68 -16.80 -20.49
C VAL A 327 -7.26 -17.05 -21.92
N SER A 328 -7.37 -16.04 -22.77
CA SER A 328 -6.70 -16.05 -24.07
C SER A 328 -5.19 -16.07 -23.84
N LEU A 329 -4.60 -17.26 -23.91
CA LEU A 329 -3.15 -17.46 -24.01
C LEU A 329 -2.59 -16.43 -25.01
N PRO A 330 -1.62 -15.57 -24.64
CA PRO A 330 -1.22 -14.39 -25.43
C PRO A 330 -0.49 -14.79 -26.72
N THR A 331 -1.26 -15.25 -27.70
CA THR A 331 -0.79 -15.99 -28.88
C THR A 331 -1.78 -15.89 -30.03
N ALA A 332 -1.26 -15.79 -31.26
CA ALA A 332 -2.05 -15.89 -32.49
C ALA A 332 -2.38 -17.36 -32.85
N TYR A 333 -2.75 -18.19 -31.86
CA TYR A 333 -2.87 -19.65 -32.01
C TYR A 333 -4.30 -20.20 -32.01
N ASN A 334 -5.31 -19.38 -31.70
CA ASN A 334 -6.73 -19.78 -31.76
C ASN A 334 -7.22 -20.18 -33.16
N GLU A 335 -6.42 -20.00 -34.22
CA GLU A 335 -6.75 -20.43 -35.58
C GLU A 335 -6.22 -21.85 -35.94
N VAL A 336 -5.40 -22.50 -35.11
CA VAL A 336 -4.76 -23.80 -35.45
C VAL A 336 -5.66 -25.00 -35.08
N HIS A 337 -6.81 -25.10 -35.74
CA HIS A 337 -7.72 -26.25 -35.62
C HIS A 337 -7.30 -27.43 -36.50
N THR A 338 -6.36 -28.25 -36.04
CA THR A 338 -6.13 -29.61 -36.59
C THR A 338 -5.96 -30.63 -35.46
N PRO A 339 -6.88 -31.59 -35.28
CA PRO A 339 -6.72 -32.66 -34.30
C PRO A 339 -5.65 -33.65 -34.75
N VAL A 340 -4.58 -33.80 -33.96
CA VAL A 340 -3.53 -34.80 -34.21
C VAL A 340 -4.03 -36.16 -33.75
N LEU A 341 -4.51 -36.97 -34.71
CA LEU A 341 -5.12 -38.28 -34.48
C LEU A 341 -4.12 -39.32 -33.92
N SER A 342 -4.03 -39.41 -32.60
CA SER A 342 -3.24 -40.42 -31.89
C SER A 342 -3.99 -41.76 -31.80
N SER A 343 -4.00 -42.54 -32.88
CA SER A 343 -4.47 -43.94 -32.86
C SER A 343 -3.30 -44.94 -33.06
N PRO A 344 -3.39 -46.17 -32.51
CA PRO A 344 -2.37 -47.20 -32.72
C PRO A 344 -2.09 -47.48 -34.20
N SER A 345 -3.13 -47.40 -35.04
CA SER A 345 -3.07 -47.57 -36.49
C SER A 345 -2.06 -46.64 -37.18
N PHE A 346 -1.75 -45.46 -36.61
CA PHE A 346 -0.73 -44.56 -37.16
C PHE A 346 0.70 -45.03 -36.83
N GLN A 347 0.91 -45.67 -35.68
CA GLN A 347 2.18 -46.33 -35.35
C GLN A 347 2.36 -47.60 -36.18
N ASP A 348 1.31 -48.40 -36.36
CA ASP A 348 1.34 -49.60 -37.22
C ASP A 348 1.56 -49.26 -38.69
N ALA A 349 0.93 -48.20 -39.21
CA ALA A 349 1.20 -47.69 -40.56
C ALA A 349 2.65 -47.23 -40.72
N ARG A 350 3.22 -46.55 -39.70
CA ARG A 350 4.63 -46.14 -39.70
C ARG A 350 5.59 -47.34 -39.64
N ASN A 351 5.27 -48.38 -38.87
CA ASN A 351 6.05 -49.61 -38.80
C ASN A 351 5.96 -50.42 -40.09
N THR A 352 4.77 -50.51 -40.70
CA THR A 352 4.54 -51.13 -42.01
C THR A 352 5.32 -50.40 -43.11
N LEU A 353 5.33 -49.07 -43.09
CA LEU A 353 6.13 -48.26 -44.02
C LEU A 353 7.63 -48.48 -43.82
N LYS A 354 8.13 -48.56 -42.58
CA LYS A 354 9.54 -48.91 -42.32
C LYS A 354 9.90 -50.31 -42.80
N LEU A 355 9.01 -51.29 -42.64
CA LEU A 355 9.21 -52.65 -43.16
C LEU A 355 9.21 -52.69 -44.70
N ALA A 356 8.27 -51.98 -45.34
CA ALA A 356 8.19 -51.89 -46.80
C ALA A 356 9.45 -51.23 -47.42
N VAL A 357 9.92 -50.11 -46.86
CA VAL A 357 11.17 -49.47 -47.29
C VAL A 357 12.37 -50.40 -47.11
N LYS A 358 12.44 -51.13 -45.98
CA LYS A 358 13.53 -52.08 -45.71
C LYS A 358 13.49 -53.33 -46.61
N ALA A 359 12.35 -53.66 -47.19
CA ALA A 359 12.19 -54.75 -48.16
C ALA A 359 12.44 -54.32 -49.62
N LEU A 360 12.34 -53.02 -49.94
CA LEU A 360 12.46 -52.49 -51.31
C LEU A 360 13.84 -51.87 -51.63
N CYS A 361 14.69 -51.64 -50.63
CA CYS A 361 16.02 -51.03 -50.83
C CYS A 361 17.17 -52.06 -50.77
N PRO A 362 18.06 -52.11 -51.77
CA PRO A 362 19.29 -52.92 -51.68
C PRO A 362 20.19 -52.50 -50.51
N PRO A 363 20.90 -53.46 -49.86
CA PRO A 363 21.65 -53.19 -48.62
C PRO A 363 22.80 -52.16 -48.78
N GLN A 364 23.26 -51.94 -50.01
CA GLN A 364 24.31 -50.95 -50.35
C GLN A 364 23.85 -49.48 -50.23
N LEU A 365 22.56 -49.23 -50.02
CA LEU A 365 22.00 -47.89 -49.78
C LEU A 365 21.63 -47.63 -48.31
N ALA A 366 21.94 -48.56 -47.39
CA ALA A 366 21.56 -48.46 -45.98
C ALA A 366 22.03 -47.18 -45.28
N ASP A 367 23.28 -46.76 -45.51
CA ASP A 367 23.83 -45.53 -44.90
C ASP A 367 23.19 -44.25 -45.46
N SER A 368 22.58 -44.33 -46.66
CA SER A 368 21.79 -43.23 -47.22
C SER A 368 20.38 -43.15 -46.63
N LEU A 369 19.83 -44.25 -46.08
CA LEU A 369 18.53 -44.23 -45.42
C LEU A 369 18.53 -43.39 -44.13
N GLY A 370 19.65 -43.33 -43.39
CA GLY A 370 19.78 -42.44 -42.25
C GLY A 370 19.60 -40.96 -42.65
N ARG A 371 20.30 -40.55 -43.72
CA ARG A 371 20.18 -39.19 -44.28
C ARG A 371 18.83 -38.91 -44.92
N ILE A 372 18.15 -39.92 -45.48
CA ILE A 372 16.78 -39.78 -46.01
C ILE A 372 15.74 -39.74 -44.87
N GLU A 373 15.96 -40.41 -43.74
CA GLU A 373 15.12 -40.24 -42.55
C GLU A 373 15.36 -38.86 -41.88
N GLU A 374 16.58 -38.30 -41.93
CA GLU A 374 16.83 -36.91 -41.56
C GLU A 374 16.19 -35.90 -42.53
N TYR A 375 16.37 -36.05 -43.85
CA TYR A 375 15.75 -35.17 -44.85
C TYR A 375 14.22 -35.29 -44.81
N GLY A 376 13.69 -36.50 -44.58
CA GLY A 376 12.28 -36.78 -44.37
C GLY A 376 11.74 -36.14 -43.09
N ARG A 377 12.49 -36.18 -41.97
CA ARG A 377 12.16 -35.41 -40.76
C ARG A 377 12.17 -33.91 -41.06
N GLY A 378 13.17 -33.38 -41.75
CA GLY A 378 13.25 -31.96 -42.10
C GLY A 378 12.12 -31.48 -43.01
N LEU A 379 11.71 -32.28 -44.00
CA LEU A 379 10.55 -31.97 -44.85
C LEU A 379 9.21 -32.11 -44.11
N LEU A 380 9.05 -33.13 -43.26
CA LEU A 380 7.84 -33.30 -42.47
C LEU A 380 7.72 -32.25 -41.35
N SER A 381 8.81 -31.82 -40.70
CA SER A 381 8.79 -30.72 -39.73
C SER A 381 8.73 -29.33 -40.39
N SER A 382 9.05 -29.22 -41.69
CA SER A 382 8.80 -27.99 -42.46
C SER A 382 7.31 -27.77 -42.76
N TYR A 383 6.50 -28.83 -42.78
CA TYR A 383 5.05 -28.76 -42.94
C TYR A 383 4.30 -28.85 -41.61
N SER A 384 4.70 -29.78 -40.74
CA SER A 384 4.32 -29.82 -39.34
C SER A 384 5.28 -28.96 -38.53
N ARG A 385 5.06 -27.64 -38.55
CA ARG A 385 5.61 -26.75 -37.51
C ARG A 385 5.31 -27.40 -36.16
N GLY A 386 6.34 -27.64 -35.35
CA GLY A 386 6.14 -28.16 -33.99
C GLY A 386 5.22 -27.23 -33.21
N THR A 387 4.38 -27.79 -32.35
CA THR A 387 3.76 -26.99 -31.30
C THR A 387 4.86 -26.35 -30.46
N MET A 388 4.59 -25.17 -29.87
CA MET A 388 5.54 -24.51 -28.96
C MET A 388 6.05 -25.46 -27.86
N PHE A 389 5.22 -26.39 -27.41
CA PHE A 389 5.55 -27.41 -26.42
C PHE A 389 6.54 -28.47 -26.96
N GLU A 390 6.46 -28.86 -28.24
CA GLU A 390 7.41 -29.78 -28.86
C GLU A 390 8.79 -29.15 -29.08
N GLU A 391 8.84 -27.85 -29.39
CA GLU A 391 10.08 -27.05 -29.42
C GLU A 391 10.68 -26.89 -28.01
N LEU A 392 9.83 -26.73 -26.98
CA LEU A 392 10.20 -26.88 -25.56
C LEU A 392 10.53 -28.34 -25.17
N GLY A 393 10.65 -29.27 -26.12
CA GLY A 393 11.14 -30.62 -25.90
C GLY A 393 10.09 -31.67 -25.53
N PHE A 394 8.81 -31.31 -25.34
CA PHE A 394 7.75 -32.25 -24.95
C PHE A 394 7.35 -33.23 -26.08
N TYR A 395 6.56 -34.22 -25.71
CA TYR A 395 5.69 -34.99 -26.59
C TYR A 395 4.25 -34.50 -26.41
N TYR A 396 3.70 -33.82 -27.42
CA TYR A 396 2.38 -33.19 -27.35
C TYR A 396 1.27 -34.17 -27.78
N VAL A 397 0.13 -34.14 -27.08
CA VAL A 397 -1.08 -34.93 -27.38
C VAL A 397 -2.32 -34.06 -27.19
N GLY A 398 -3.25 -34.09 -28.16
CA GLY A 398 -4.55 -33.42 -28.07
C GLY A 398 -4.77 -32.31 -29.12
N PRO A 399 -5.75 -31.42 -28.93
CA PRO A 399 -6.67 -31.36 -27.78
C PRO A 399 -7.58 -32.60 -27.68
N VAL A 400 -7.91 -32.99 -26.45
CA VAL A 400 -8.86 -34.07 -26.10
C VAL A 400 -10.03 -33.47 -25.32
N ASP A 401 -11.23 -34.03 -25.52
CA ASP A 401 -12.43 -33.67 -24.75
C ASP A 401 -12.28 -34.09 -23.27
N GLY A 402 -12.42 -33.12 -22.36
CA GLY A 402 -12.25 -33.26 -20.92
C GLY A 402 -13.41 -33.94 -20.18
N HIS A 403 -14.59 -34.00 -20.79
CA HIS A 403 -15.79 -34.62 -20.21
C HIS A 403 -16.06 -36.02 -20.80
N ASN A 404 -15.33 -36.41 -21.85
CA ASN A 404 -15.43 -37.73 -22.48
C ASN A 404 -14.59 -38.79 -21.76
N LEU A 405 -15.12 -39.35 -20.65
CA LEU A 405 -14.43 -40.37 -19.85
C LEU A 405 -13.91 -41.57 -20.65
N ASP A 406 -14.65 -42.06 -21.65
CA ASP A 406 -14.22 -43.19 -22.50
C ASP A 406 -12.91 -42.88 -23.25
N THR A 407 -12.79 -41.67 -23.80
CA THR A 407 -11.57 -41.19 -24.48
C THR A 407 -10.48 -40.87 -23.46
N LEU A 408 -10.81 -40.15 -22.39
CA LEU A 408 -9.84 -39.59 -21.45
C LEU A 408 -9.14 -40.70 -20.64
N VAL A 409 -9.90 -41.67 -20.11
CA VAL A 409 -9.34 -42.85 -19.42
C VAL A 409 -8.49 -43.68 -20.37
N THR A 410 -8.90 -43.84 -21.64
CA THR A 410 -8.12 -44.59 -22.65
C THR A 410 -6.80 -43.89 -22.99
N VAL A 411 -6.81 -42.58 -23.21
CA VAL A 411 -5.60 -41.79 -23.49
C VAL A 411 -4.64 -41.80 -22.29
N LEU A 412 -5.14 -41.59 -21.07
CA LEU A 412 -4.31 -41.63 -19.87
C LEU A 412 -3.69 -43.02 -19.63
N LYS A 413 -4.44 -44.12 -19.81
CA LYS A 413 -3.90 -45.50 -19.68
C LYS A 413 -2.80 -45.76 -20.72
N ASN A 414 -3.04 -45.40 -21.98
CA ASN A 414 -2.06 -45.55 -23.06
C ASN A 414 -0.78 -44.73 -22.81
N LEU A 415 -0.92 -43.50 -22.30
CA LEU A 415 0.22 -42.65 -21.95
C LEU A 415 1.00 -43.20 -20.74
N LYS A 416 0.31 -43.58 -19.65
CA LYS A 416 0.95 -44.18 -18.47
C LYS A 416 1.72 -45.44 -18.86
N GLN A 417 1.08 -46.40 -19.54
CA GLN A 417 1.71 -47.62 -20.01
C GLN A 417 2.93 -47.32 -20.90
N SER A 418 2.83 -46.36 -21.83
CA SER A 418 3.94 -46.01 -22.72
C SER A 418 5.11 -45.33 -22.00
N MET A 419 4.89 -44.66 -20.87
CA MET A 419 5.95 -44.12 -20.01
C MET A 419 6.54 -45.18 -19.08
N ASP A 420 5.71 -46.08 -18.53
CA ASP A 420 6.14 -47.20 -17.68
C ASP A 420 6.97 -48.24 -18.48
N GLU A 421 6.59 -48.54 -19.71
CA GLU A 421 7.35 -49.39 -20.66
C GLU A 421 8.55 -48.67 -21.30
N GLY A 422 8.79 -47.39 -20.98
CA GLY A 422 9.91 -46.62 -21.53
C GLY A 422 9.82 -46.28 -23.03
N LYS A 423 8.69 -46.54 -23.68
CA LYS A 423 8.43 -46.16 -25.09
C LYS A 423 8.41 -44.64 -25.28
N ILE A 424 7.97 -43.90 -24.27
CA ILE A 424 8.05 -42.44 -24.20
C ILE A 424 9.14 -42.04 -23.22
N THR A 425 10.23 -41.47 -23.75
CA THR A 425 11.42 -41.01 -23.01
C THR A 425 11.51 -39.49 -22.88
N LYS A 426 10.46 -38.77 -23.29
CA LYS A 426 10.29 -37.31 -23.16
C LYS A 426 9.23 -37.00 -22.09
N PRO A 427 9.22 -35.79 -21.52
CA PRO A 427 8.05 -35.28 -20.82
C PRO A 427 6.87 -35.14 -21.79
N VAL A 428 5.65 -35.40 -21.32
CA VAL A 428 4.41 -35.39 -22.12
C VAL A 428 3.58 -34.16 -21.76
N LEU A 429 2.97 -33.52 -22.76
CA LEU A 429 1.91 -32.53 -22.53
C LEU A 429 0.62 -33.01 -23.21
N LEU A 430 -0.38 -33.33 -22.39
CA LEU A 430 -1.73 -33.65 -22.80
C LEU A 430 -2.60 -32.39 -22.70
N HIS A 431 -3.10 -31.91 -23.83
CA HIS A 431 -4.05 -30.81 -23.91
C HIS A 431 -5.46 -31.36 -23.77
N VAL A 432 -6.16 -30.96 -22.71
CA VAL A 432 -7.55 -31.34 -22.40
C VAL A 432 -8.40 -30.07 -22.45
N LYS A 433 -9.56 -30.13 -23.13
CA LYS A 433 -10.51 -29.02 -23.19
C LYS A 433 -11.70 -29.27 -22.28
N THR A 434 -12.03 -28.32 -21.42
CA THR A 434 -13.12 -28.42 -20.43
C THR A 434 -14.03 -27.20 -20.46
N GLU A 435 -15.22 -27.32 -19.85
CA GLU A 435 -16.18 -26.23 -19.73
C GLU A 435 -16.30 -25.78 -18.28
N LYS A 436 -15.99 -24.52 -18.00
CA LYS A 436 -16.08 -23.97 -16.64
C LYS A 436 -17.55 -23.83 -16.24
N GLY A 437 -17.98 -24.60 -15.24
CA GLY A 437 -19.37 -24.72 -14.80
C GLY A 437 -20.11 -25.97 -15.29
N HIS A 438 -19.44 -26.88 -16.03
CA HIS A 438 -20.07 -28.01 -16.73
C HIS A 438 -21.05 -28.85 -15.88
N GLY A 439 -22.26 -29.00 -16.39
CA GLY A 439 -23.38 -29.73 -15.79
C GLY A 439 -24.21 -28.92 -14.79
N TYR A 440 -23.99 -27.61 -14.67
CA TYR A 440 -24.81 -26.72 -13.83
C TYR A 440 -25.12 -25.40 -14.57
N LYS A 441 -26.26 -25.37 -15.26
CA LYS A 441 -26.73 -24.28 -16.14
C LYS A 441 -26.54 -22.86 -15.58
N PRO A 442 -26.80 -22.55 -14.29
CA PRO A 442 -26.55 -21.22 -13.75
C PRO A 442 -25.06 -20.81 -13.75
N ALA A 443 -24.12 -21.76 -13.59
CA ALA A 443 -22.69 -21.50 -13.78
C ALA A 443 -22.31 -21.41 -15.26
N GLU A 444 -22.83 -22.30 -16.11
CA GLU A 444 -22.57 -22.31 -17.56
C GLU A 444 -22.95 -20.98 -18.23
N VAL A 445 -24.03 -20.33 -17.78
CA VAL A 445 -24.52 -19.06 -18.33
C VAL A 445 -23.85 -17.83 -17.70
N ALA A 446 -23.43 -17.88 -16.44
CA ALA A 446 -22.85 -16.72 -15.74
C ALA A 446 -21.60 -16.13 -16.43
N LEU A 447 -21.40 -14.82 -16.30
CA LEU A 447 -20.25 -14.11 -16.89
C LEU A 447 -18.91 -14.51 -16.24
N ASP A 448 -18.90 -14.69 -14.92
CA ASP A 448 -17.74 -15.19 -14.17
C ASP A 448 -17.70 -16.72 -14.09
N LYS A 449 -18.69 -17.41 -14.69
CA LYS A 449 -18.97 -18.84 -14.53
C LYS A 449 -19.14 -19.31 -13.08
N LEU A 450 -19.63 -18.44 -12.18
CA LEU A 450 -19.69 -18.68 -10.73
C LEU A 450 -18.33 -19.15 -10.17
N HIS A 451 -17.26 -18.45 -10.55
CA HIS A 451 -15.89 -18.83 -10.20
C HIS A 451 -15.61 -18.67 -8.70
N GLY A 452 -16.20 -17.67 -8.04
CA GLY A 452 -16.02 -17.40 -6.62
C GLY A 452 -17.32 -16.94 -5.98
N VAL A 453 -18.06 -17.87 -5.39
CA VAL A 453 -19.41 -17.63 -4.86
C VAL A 453 -19.43 -17.54 -3.33
N THR A 454 -20.32 -16.70 -2.81
CA THR A 454 -20.84 -16.78 -1.44
C THR A 454 -21.99 -17.81 -1.41
N GLN A 455 -22.67 -17.97 -0.28
CA GLN A 455 -23.96 -18.69 -0.26
C GLN A 455 -24.91 -18.19 -1.36
N PHE A 456 -25.51 -19.12 -2.08
CA PHE A 456 -26.34 -18.85 -3.26
C PHE A 456 -27.53 -19.82 -3.34
N ASP A 457 -28.61 -19.36 -3.95
CA ASP A 457 -29.79 -20.17 -4.25
C ASP A 457 -29.52 -21.10 -5.46
N VAL A 458 -29.73 -22.41 -5.28
CA VAL A 458 -29.41 -23.43 -6.30
C VAL A 458 -30.28 -23.32 -7.56
N LYS A 459 -31.52 -22.82 -7.44
CA LYS A 459 -32.43 -22.68 -8.58
C LYS A 459 -31.96 -21.62 -9.58
N THR A 460 -31.45 -20.51 -9.05
CA THR A 460 -31.17 -19.27 -9.80
C THR A 460 -29.68 -18.93 -9.94
N GLY A 461 -28.80 -19.55 -9.14
CA GLY A 461 -27.39 -19.19 -9.01
C GLY A 461 -27.14 -17.82 -8.36
N LYS A 462 -28.18 -17.14 -7.88
CA LYS A 462 -28.09 -15.79 -7.30
C LYS A 462 -27.74 -15.89 -5.81
N LYS A 463 -26.95 -14.94 -5.31
CA LYS A 463 -26.59 -14.86 -3.87
C LYS A 463 -27.86 -14.75 -3.02
N GLU A 464 -27.96 -15.52 -1.94
CA GLU A 464 -29.00 -15.22 -0.94
C GLU A 464 -28.75 -13.81 -0.39
N ALA A 465 -29.79 -12.97 -0.40
CA ALA A 465 -29.77 -11.77 0.42
C ALA A 465 -29.77 -12.23 1.89
N PRO A 466 -28.88 -11.69 2.76
CA PRO A 466 -28.78 -12.16 4.13
C PRO A 466 -30.14 -12.02 4.82
N LYS A 467 -30.69 -13.15 5.28
CA LYS A 467 -32.00 -13.25 5.90
C LYS A 467 -32.07 -12.29 7.09
N LYS A 468 -32.65 -11.11 6.89
CA LYS A 468 -32.86 -10.12 7.94
C LYS A 468 -33.67 -10.80 9.04
N ALA A 469 -33.03 -11.04 10.20
CA ALA A 469 -33.73 -11.55 11.37
C ALA A 469 -34.95 -10.64 11.63
N VAL A 470 -36.13 -11.26 11.73
CA VAL A 470 -37.41 -10.54 11.80
C VAL A 470 -37.54 -9.87 13.17
N LYS A 471 -36.91 -8.71 13.31
CA LYS A 471 -37.28 -7.74 14.34
C LYS A 471 -38.65 -7.20 13.98
N GLU A 472 -39.59 -7.32 14.92
CA GLU A 472 -40.95 -6.79 14.77
C GLU A 472 -40.90 -5.31 14.42
N VAL A 473 -41.66 -4.91 13.40
CA VAL A 473 -41.65 -3.53 12.89
C VAL A 473 -42.45 -2.63 13.84
N LYS A 474 -41.77 -2.04 14.82
CA LYS A 474 -42.23 -0.78 15.40
C LYS A 474 -41.99 0.34 14.39
N PRO A 475 -43.00 1.17 14.07
CA PRO A 475 -42.84 2.30 13.16
C PRO A 475 -42.13 3.45 13.88
N GLU A 476 -40.81 3.53 13.75
CA GLU A 476 -40.05 4.74 14.09
C GLU A 476 -40.12 5.75 12.92
N PRO A 477 -40.09 7.07 13.21
CA PRO A 477 -40.18 8.10 12.18
C PRO A 477 -38.96 8.09 11.25
N ALA A 478 -39.15 8.61 10.04
CA ALA A 478 -38.14 8.54 8.97
C ALA A 478 -36.82 9.28 9.32
N ALA A 479 -35.87 8.53 9.86
CA ALA A 479 -34.46 8.92 9.89
C ALA A 479 -33.89 8.95 8.46
N ALA A 480 -32.94 9.85 8.21
CA ALA A 480 -32.28 9.95 6.90
C ALA A 480 -31.57 8.63 6.54
N GLU A 481 -31.57 8.28 5.25
CA GLU A 481 -30.92 7.05 4.77
C GLU A 481 -29.43 7.04 5.14
N ALA A 482 -29.01 6.05 5.92
CA ALA A 482 -27.61 5.87 6.25
C ALA A 482 -26.80 5.58 4.97
N PRO A 483 -25.63 6.21 4.77
CA PRO A 483 -24.86 6.07 3.54
C PRO A 483 -24.47 4.62 3.28
N LYS A 484 -24.71 4.17 2.05
CA LYS A 484 -24.42 2.79 1.62
C LYS A 484 -22.91 2.55 1.60
N LYS A 485 -22.40 1.83 2.59
CA LYS A 485 -21.01 1.33 2.65
C LYS A 485 -20.59 0.71 1.32
N MET A 486 -19.36 0.99 0.92
CA MET A 486 -18.83 0.64 -0.41
C MET A 486 -17.55 -0.18 -0.27
N ALA A 487 -17.33 -1.13 -1.18
CA ALA A 487 -16.10 -1.92 -1.18
C ALA A 487 -14.89 -1.05 -1.55
N TYR A 488 -13.75 -1.23 -0.90
CA TYR A 488 -12.54 -0.44 -1.21
C TYR A 488 -12.12 -0.56 -2.68
N THR A 489 -12.30 -1.73 -3.29
CA THR A 489 -12.13 -1.97 -4.74
C THR A 489 -13.02 -1.06 -5.60
N ASP A 490 -14.29 -0.85 -5.24
CA ASP A 490 -15.22 0.00 -5.99
C ASP A 490 -14.84 1.49 -5.86
N VAL A 491 -14.35 1.88 -4.67
CA VAL A 491 -13.87 3.25 -4.37
C VAL A 491 -12.61 3.53 -5.19
N PHE A 492 -11.65 2.61 -5.19
CA PHE A 492 -10.45 2.67 -6.03
C PHE A 492 -10.82 2.81 -7.52
N ALA A 493 -11.68 1.92 -8.04
CA ALA A 493 -12.07 1.94 -9.45
C ALA A 493 -12.69 3.29 -9.86
N LYS A 494 -13.56 3.86 -9.00
CA LYS A 494 -14.17 5.19 -9.22
C LYS A 494 -13.16 6.32 -9.14
N ALA A 495 -12.27 6.31 -8.16
CA ALA A 495 -11.22 7.33 -8.01
C ALA A 495 -10.24 7.31 -9.20
N LEU A 496 -9.81 6.12 -9.64
CA LEU A 496 -8.92 5.96 -10.79
C LEU A 496 -9.59 6.36 -12.11
N ILE A 497 -10.87 6.01 -12.31
CA ILE A 497 -11.64 6.49 -13.46
C ILE A 497 -11.71 8.02 -13.46
N ALA A 498 -12.09 8.64 -12.33
CA ALA A 498 -12.18 10.09 -12.22
C ALA A 498 -10.81 10.80 -12.36
N ALA A 499 -9.70 10.13 -12.07
CA ALA A 499 -8.36 10.62 -12.40
C ALA A 499 -8.08 10.51 -13.91
N ALA A 500 -8.38 9.36 -14.52
CA ALA A 500 -8.15 9.08 -15.95
C ALA A 500 -9.08 9.83 -16.93
N GLU A 501 -10.19 10.39 -16.45
CA GLU A 501 -10.99 11.38 -17.19
C GLU A 501 -10.34 12.78 -17.21
N ARG A 502 -9.43 13.06 -16.27
CA ARG A 502 -8.73 14.35 -16.14
C ARG A 502 -7.31 14.32 -16.71
N ASP A 503 -6.67 13.14 -16.74
CA ASP A 503 -5.35 12.93 -17.34
C ASP A 503 -5.40 11.73 -18.31
N SER A 504 -5.10 11.97 -19.58
CA SER A 504 -5.09 10.94 -20.64
C SER A 504 -3.90 9.99 -20.56
N ARG A 505 -2.82 10.36 -19.85
CA ARG A 505 -1.62 9.53 -19.66
C ARG A 505 -1.85 8.36 -18.70
N ILE A 506 -2.92 8.40 -17.90
CA ILE A 506 -3.22 7.34 -16.93
C ILE A 506 -3.59 6.06 -17.67
N VAL A 507 -2.94 4.95 -17.31
CA VAL A 507 -3.25 3.61 -17.80
C VAL A 507 -3.36 2.64 -16.63
N ALA A 508 -4.21 1.62 -16.77
CA ALA A 508 -4.44 0.62 -15.75
C ALA A 508 -3.86 -0.73 -16.20
N ILE A 509 -3.15 -1.41 -15.31
CA ILE A 509 -2.52 -2.71 -15.57
C ILE A 509 -2.99 -3.71 -14.50
N THR A 510 -3.32 -4.93 -14.91
CA THR A 510 -3.61 -6.04 -13.99
C THR A 510 -2.98 -7.34 -14.48
N ALA A 511 -2.88 -8.32 -13.57
CA ALA A 511 -2.47 -9.68 -13.89
C ALA A 511 -3.68 -10.62 -13.68
N ALA A 512 -4.43 -10.91 -14.74
CA ALA A 512 -5.62 -11.77 -14.79
C ALA A 512 -6.79 -11.41 -13.84
N MET A 513 -6.78 -10.24 -13.18
CA MET A 513 -7.71 -9.91 -12.09
C MET A 513 -8.55 -8.63 -12.30
N PRO A 514 -9.14 -8.36 -13.49
CA PRO A 514 -9.92 -7.14 -13.75
C PRO A 514 -11.24 -7.09 -12.95
N GLY A 515 -11.86 -8.25 -12.72
CA GLY A 515 -12.98 -8.38 -11.79
C GLY A 515 -12.55 -8.16 -10.34
N GLY A 516 -11.45 -8.80 -9.92
CA GLY A 516 -10.94 -8.75 -8.55
C GLY A 516 -10.48 -7.35 -8.11
N THR A 517 -9.82 -6.60 -9.00
CA THR A 517 -9.29 -5.25 -8.75
C THR A 517 -10.25 -4.12 -9.15
N GLY A 518 -11.45 -4.45 -9.64
CA GLY A 518 -12.42 -3.46 -10.12
C GLY A 518 -12.07 -2.82 -11.47
N LEU A 519 -10.91 -3.14 -12.06
CA LEU A 519 -10.46 -2.55 -13.33
C LEU A 519 -11.33 -2.90 -14.55
N HIS A 520 -12.19 -3.91 -14.48
CA HIS A 520 -13.24 -4.13 -15.49
C HIS A 520 -14.20 -2.93 -15.63
N HIS A 521 -14.36 -2.09 -14.60
CA HIS A 521 -15.06 -0.80 -14.71
C HIS A 521 -14.25 0.24 -15.50
N PHE A 522 -12.92 0.23 -15.37
CA PHE A 522 -12.01 1.11 -16.09
C PHE A 522 -11.92 0.71 -17.57
N GLU A 523 -11.80 -0.59 -17.85
CA GLU A 523 -11.91 -1.19 -19.18
C GLU A 523 -13.22 -0.77 -19.87
N LYS A 524 -14.38 -0.96 -19.21
CA LYS A 524 -15.68 -0.52 -19.73
C LYS A 524 -15.78 0.98 -20.01
N ARG A 525 -14.94 1.81 -19.38
CA ARG A 525 -14.93 3.28 -19.52
C ARG A 525 -13.96 3.79 -20.59
N PHE A 526 -12.85 3.09 -20.83
CA PHE A 526 -11.73 3.57 -21.66
C PHE A 526 -11.24 2.61 -22.74
N GLY A 527 -11.64 1.33 -22.70
CA GLY A 527 -11.20 0.28 -23.62
C GLY A 527 -9.79 -0.25 -23.34
N LEU A 528 -9.42 -1.27 -24.13
CA LEU A 528 -8.13 -1.98 -24.03
C LEU A 528 -6.92 -1.09 -24.41
N ASP A 529 -7.14 0.05 -25.05
CA ASP A 529 -6.08 1.03 -25.37
C ASP A 529 -5.52 1.74 -24.12
N ARG A 530 -6.20 1.64 -22.96
CA ARG A 530 -5.75 2.19 -21.66
C ARG A 530 -5.82 1.18 -20.51
N MET A 531 -6.30 -0.05 -20.76
CA MET A 531 -6.42 -1.11 -19.76
C MET A 531 -5.74 -2.37 -20.29
N PHE A 532 -4.73 -2.84 -19.57
CA PHE A 532 -3.89 -3.96 -19.97
C PHE A 532 -3.98 -5.10 -18.95
N ASP A 533 -4.45 -6.26 -19.39
CA ASP A 533 -4.31 -7.53 -18.66
C ASP A 533 -3.17 -8.34 -19.28
N VAL A 534 -2.19 -8.73 -18.47
CA VAL A 534 -1.00 -9.49 -18.92
C VAL A 534 -1.11 -11.00 -18.70
N GLY A 535 -2.27 -11.51 -18.29
CA GLY A 535 -2.39 -12.87 -17.75
C GLY A 535 -1.78 -12.98 -16.35
N ILE A 536 -1.47 -14.19 -15.87
CA ILE A 536 -0.91 -14.38 -14.52
C ILE A 536 0.61 -14.18 -14.54
N CYS A 537 1.01 -12.93 -14.81
CA CYS A 537 2.37 -12.51 -15.12
C CYS A 537 2.74 -11.24 -14.34
N GLU A 538 2.64 -11.25 -13.00
CA GLU A 538 2.86 -10.06 -12.16
C GLU A 538 4.24 -9.42 -12.40
N GLN A 539 5.27 -10.23 -12.64
CA GLN A 539 6.61 -9.75 -13.00
C GLN A 539 6.56 -8.89 -14.27
N HIS A 540 5.92 -9.39 -15.32
CA HIS A 540 5.73 -8.65 -16.57
C HIS A 540 4.87 -7.40 -16.38
N ALA A 541 3.81 -7.45 -15.56
CA ALA A 541 2.99 -6.29 -15.24
C ALA A 541 3.82 -5.13 -14.67
N VAL A 542 4.76 -5.42 -13.77
CA VAL A 542 5.63 -4.42 -13.13
C VAL A 542 6.69 -3.87 -14.09
N THR A 543 7.42 -4.72 -14.82
CA THR A 543 8.41 -4.24 -15.81
C THR A 543 7.75 -3.51 -16.98
N MET A 544 6.55 -3.93 -17.40
CA MET A 544 5.75 -3.20 -18.41
C MET A 544 5.31 -1.83 -17.88
N ALA A 545 4.88 -1.75 -16.61
CA ALA A 545 4.60 -0.46 -15.97
C ALA A 545 5.84 0.44 -15.92
N ALA A 546 7.04 -0.12 -15.64
CA ALA A 546 8.30 0.61 -15.69
C ALA A 546 8.54 1.24 -17.08
N GLY A 547 8.43 0.43 -18.15
CA GLY A 547 8.56 0.92 -19.54
C GLY A 547 7.53 1.98 -19.92
N MET A 548 6.27 1.82 -19.48
CA MET A 548 5.23 2.83 -19.68
C MET A 548 5.52 4.14 -18.94
N ALA A 549 6.04 4.07 -17.71
CA ALA A 549 6.43 5.25 -16.94
C ALA A 549 7.65 5.97 -17.55
N ALA A 550 8.62 5.23 -18.11
CA ALA A 550 9.78 5.80 -18.81
C ALA A 550 9.39 6.60 -20.06
N GLU A 551 8.37 6.15 -20.80
CA GLU A 551 7.77 6.88 -21.94
C GLU A 551 6.70 7.92 -21.50
N GLY A 552 6.65 8.29 -20.22
CA GLY A 552 5.86 9.41 -19.71
C GLY A 552 4.36 9.14 -19.50
N LEU A 553 3.92 7.88 -19.55
CA LEU A 553 2.59 7.50 -19.09
C LEU A 553 2.52 7.48 -17.55
N VAL A 554 1.30 7.36 -17.01
CA VAL A 554 1.03 7.33 -15.56
C VAL A 554 0.39 5.96 -15.22
N PRO A 555 1.20 4.88 -15.11
CA PRO A 555 0.70 3.52 -14.97
C PRO A 555 0.30 3.18 -13.54
N TYR A 556 -0.93 2.71 -13.36
CA TYR A 556 -1.43 2.10 -12.13
C TYR A 556 -1.45 0.57 -12.27
N ALA A 557 -0.54 -0.10 -11.57
CA ALA A 557 -0.47 -1.56 -11.51
C ALA A 557 -1.31 -2.08 -10.34
N ALA A 558 -2.52 -2.56 -10.63
CA ALA A 558 -3.42 -3.13 -9.62
C ALA A 558 -3.21 -4.65 -9.55
N ILE A 559 -2.59 -5.07 -8.44
CA ILE A 559 -2.14 -6.44 -8.15
C ILE A 559 -2.48 -6.70 -6.68
N TYR A 560 -3.00 -7.87 -6.32
CA TYR A 560 -3.24 -8.17 -4.91
C TYR A 560 -1.92 -8.17 -4.13
N SER A 561 -1.93 -7.69 -2.89
CA SER A 561 -0.76 -7.72 -1.97
C SER A 561 -0.08 -9.09 -1.92
N SER A 562 -0.86 -10.18 -1.85
CA SER A 562 -0.32 -11.55 -1.84
C SER A 562 0.38 -11.92 -3.16
N PHE A 563 -0.10 -11.44 -4.31
CA PHE A 563 0.50 -11.73 -5.62
C PHE A 563 1.67 -10.80 -5.95
N MET A 564 1.74 -9.60 -5.37
CA MET A 564 2.89 -8.70 -5.49
C MET A 564 4.22 -9.35 -5.02
N GLN A 565 4.14 -10.38 -4.16
CA GLN A 565 5.27 -11.25 -3.77
C GLN A 565 5.99 -11.86 -4.99
N ARG A 566 5.33 -12.05 -6.13
CA ARG A 566 5.93 -12.52 -7.39
C ARG A 566 6.87 -11.53 -8.04
N ALA A 567 6.69 -10.23 -7.81
CA ALA A 567 7.29 -9.15 -8.60
C ALA A 567 8.16 -8.18 -7.76
N ILE A 568 8.67 -8.64 -6.61
CA ILE A 568 9.54 -7.86 -5.71
C ILE A 568 10.79 -7.37 -6.45
N ASP A 569 11.45 -8.26 -7.18
CA ASP A 569 12.68 -7.98 -7.94
C ASP A 569 12.44 -6.89 -9.01
N GLN A 570 11.36 -7.03 -9.79
CA GLN A 570 10.97 -6.04 -10.81
C GLN A 570 10.59 -4.68 -10.17
N MET A 571 9.99 -4.69 -8.98
CA MET A 571 9.70 -3.47 -8.23
C MET A 571 10.96 -2.79 -7.67
N VAL A 572 11.97 -3.56 -7.24
CA VAL A 572 13.25 -3.04 -6.74
C VAL A 572 14.16 -2.57 -7.89
N HIS A 573 14.44 -3.45 -8.84
CA HIS A 573 15.40 -3.24 -9.92
C HIS A 573 14.82 -2.42 -11.08
N ASP A 574 13.70 -2.85 -11.65
CA ASP A 574 13.18 -2.19 -12.86
C ASP A 574 12.49 -0.87 -12.54
N VAL A 575 11.91 -0.73 -11.34
CA VAL A 575 11.14 0.47 -10.95
C VAL A 575 11.90 1.37 -9.97
N ALA A 576 12.19 0.90 -8.74
CA ALA A 576 12.66 1.78 -7.66
C ALA A 576 14.09 2.29 -7.86
N LEU A 577 15.02 1.42 -8.28
CA LEU A 577 16.40 1.79 -8.62
C LEU A 577 16.48 2.87 -9.71
N GLN A 578 15.54 2.84 -10.66
CA GLN A 578 15.40 3.83 -11.74
C GLN A 578 14.54 5.05 -11.36
N LYS A 579 14.00 5.09 -10.13
CA LYS A 579 13.04 6.09 -9.63
C LYS A 579 11.82 6.28 -10.54
N LEU A 580 11.40 5.25 -11.26
CA LEU A 580 10.29 5.35 -12.21
C LEU A 580 8.95 5.45 -11.46
N PRO A 581 8.07 6.41 -11.82
CA PRO A 581 6.86 6.68 -11.06
C PRO A 581 5.72 5.71 -11.42
N VAL A 582 5.89 4.44 -11.09
CA VAL A 582 4.84 3.41 -11.13
C VAL A 582 3.96 3.53 -9.88
N ARG A 583 2.64 3.41 -10.07
CA ARG A 583 1.64 3.48 -9.01
C ARG A 583 1.11 2.08 -8.69
N PHE A 584 1.62 1.44 -7.64
CA PHE A 584 1.15 0.13 -7.19
C PHE A 584 -0.15 0.26 -6.39
N VAL A 585 -1.15 -0.57 -6.71
CA VAL A 585 -2.43 -0.61 -6.02
C VAL A 585 -2.65 -2.01 -5.44
N LEU A 586 -2.36 -2.14 -4.14
CA LEU A 586 -2.31 -3.39 -3.39
C LEU A 586 -3.65 -3.66 -2.69
N ASP A 587 -4.61 -4.13 -3.47
CA ASP A 587 -5.87 -4.69 -2.95
C ASP A 587 -5.58 -6.01 -2.19
N ARG A 588 -6.53 -6.49 -1.36
CA ARG A 588 -6.40 -7.70 -0.52
C ARG A 588 -5.20 -7.61 0.44
N ALA A 589 -4.89 -6.40 0.93
CA ALA A 589 -4.00 -6.21 2.05
C ALA A 589 -4.53 -6.88 3.33
N GLY A 590 -3.62 -7.37 4.19
CA GLY A 590 -3.97 -7.99 5.47
C GLY A 590 -4.62 -9.37 5.33
N PHE A 591 -5.56 -9.68 6.22
CA PHE A 591 -6.32 -10.92 6.20
C PHE A 591 -7.40 -10.91 5.11
N VAL A 592 -7.45 -11.98 4.32
CA VAL A 592 -8.46 -12.14 3.25
C VAL A 592 -9.59 -13.11 3.63
N GLY A 593 -9.58 -13.70 4.83
CA GLY A 593 -10.56 -14.68 5.26
C GLY A 593 -10.35 -16.06 4.64
N ALA A 594 -11.41 -16.56 4.00
CA ALA A 594 -11.60 -17.95 3.57
C ALA A 594 -10.51 -18.52 2.64
N ASP A 595 -9.77 -17.67 1.92
CA ASP A 595 -8.74 -18.12 0.98
C ASP A 595 -7.40 -18.48 1.67
N GLY A 596 -7.28 -18.22 2.98
CA GLY A 596 -6.25 -18.79 3.84
C GLY A 596 -4.82 -18.26 3.62
N PRO A 597 -3.80 -18.94 4.19
CA PRO A 597 -2.45 -18.41 4.34
C PRO A 597 -1.75 -18.13 3.02
N THR A 598 -2.12 -18.85 1.96
CA THR A 598 -1.57 -18.67 0.60
C THR A 598 -2.07 -17.40 -0.09
N HIS A 599 -3.08 -16.72 0.47
CA HIS A 599 -3.67 -15.49 -0.09
C HIS A 599 -3.64 -14.31 0.89
N HIS A 600 -3.12 -14.46 2.10
CA HIS A 600 -2.99 -13.36 3.06
C HIS A 600 -1.98 -12.32 2.55
N GLY A 601 -2.43 -11.07 2.42
CA GLY A 601 -1.64 -9.93 1.97
C GLY A 601 -0.86 -9.27 3.11
N GLN A 602 -0.18 -10.06 3.94
CA GLN A 602 0.42 -9.59 5.20
C GLN A 602 1.84 -9.02 5.04
N PHE A 603 2.61 -9.44 4.04
CA PHE A 603 4.05 -9.15 3.96
C PHE A 603 4.41 -7.82 3.27
N ASP A 604 3.48 -7.15 2.60
CA ASP A 604 3.82 -6.05 1.68
C ASP A 604 4.49 -4.83 2.35
N LEU A 605 4.15 -4.49 3.61
CA LEU A 605 4.82 -3.41 4.32
C LEU A 605 6.31 -3.71 4.57
N ALA A 606 6.66 -4.95 4.89
CA ALA A 606 8.05 -5.37 5.06
C ALA A 606 8.78 -5.46 3.71
N MET A 607 8.10 -5.96 2.66
CA MET A 607 8.69 -6.10 1.31
C MET A 607 8.91 -4.78 0.58
N LEU A 608 8.05 -3.78 0.78
CA LEU A 608 8.18 -2.45 0.16
C LEU A 608 8.89 -1.45 1.09
N GLY A 609 8.73 -1.58 2.41
CA GLY A 609 9.30 -0.66 3.41
C GLY A 609 10.82 -0.59 3.40
N CYS A 610 11.49 -1.72 3.10
CA CYS A 610 12.94 -1.76 2.94
C CYS A 610 13.47 -1.09 1.66
N VAL A 611 12.62 -0.85 0.65
CA VAL A 611 13.05 -0.37 -0.67
C VAL A 611 13.25 1.16 -0.66
N PRO A 612 14.40 1.70 -1.10
CA PRO A 612 14.64 3.14 -1.17
C PRO A 612 13.60 3.91 -1.99
N ASP A 613 13.38 5.18 -1.62
CA ASP A 613 12.50 6.17 -2.28
C ASP A 613 11.01 5.81 -2.50
N MET A 614 10.60 4.58 -2.20
CA MET A 614 9.22 4.10 -2.29
C MET A 614 8.28 4.90 -1.38
N LYS A 615 7.21 5.47 -1.95
CA LYS A 615 6.17 6.20 -1.19
C LYS A 615 4.99 5.29 -0.91
N ILE A 616 4.84 4.83 0.34
CA ILE A 616 3.84 3.82 0.73
C ILE A 616 2.77 4.49 1.59
N CYS A 617 1.52 4.43 1.13
CA CYS A 617 0.35 4.96 1.83
C CYS A 617 -0.73 3.91 2.07
N ALA A 618 -1.60 4.17 3.04
CA ALA A 618 -2.73 3.32 3.37
C ALA A 618 -3.90 4.19 3.92
N PRO A 619 -5.11 4.11 3.33
CA PRO A 619 -6.21 5.02 3.62
C PRO A 619 -7.07 4.55 4.80
N GLY A 620 -7.40 5.46 5.72
CA GLY A 620 -8.26 5.15 6.89
C GLY A 620 -9.73 4.92 6.58
N ASP A 621 -10.19 5.40 5.42
CA ASP A 621 -11.60 5.49 5.05
C ASP A 621 -11.76 5.66 3.52
N GLU A 622 -13.00 5.62 3.02
CA GLU A 622 -13.30 5.77 1.59
C GLU A 622 -12.90 7.14 1.00
N ALA A 623 -12.76 8.19 1.82
CA ALA A 623 -12.36 9.52 1.37
C ALA A 623 -10.83 9.64 1.22
N GLU A 624 -10.06 9.14 2.20
CA GLU A 624 -8.60 9.07 2.10
C GLU A 624 -8.16 8.23 0.90
N LEU A 625 -8.84 7.12 0.54
CA LEU A 625 -8.48 6.36 -0.66
C LEU A 625 -8.66 7.18 -1.96
N SER A 626 -9.73 7.97 -2.05
CA SER A 626 -9.94 8.87 -3.20
C SER A 626 -8.84 9.94 -3.28
N ASN A 627 -8.49 10.53 -2.13
CA ASN A 627 -7.41 11.51 -2.01
C ASN A 627 -6.04 10.90 -2.32
N MET A 628 -5.75 9.66 -1.90
CA MET A 628 -4.50 8.97 -2.19
C MET A 628 -4.34 8.63 -3.68
N ILE A 629 -5.37 8.06 -4.32
CA ILE A 629 -5.31 7.77 -5.76
C ILE A 629 -5.08 9.05 -6.57
N TYR A 630 -5.71 10.16 -6.18
CA TYR A 630 -5.44 11.48 -6.77
C TYR A 630 -4.01 11.98 -6.47
N THR A 631 -3.54 11.86 -5.24
CA THR A 631 -2.19 12.26 -4.81
C THR A 631 -1.13 11.52 -5.63
N MET A 632 -1.25 10.19 -5.76
CA MET A 632 -0.39 9.35 -6.59
C MET A 632 -0.35 9.81 -8.05
N SER A 633 -1.45 10.36 -8.60
CA SER A 633 -1.49 10.93 -9.97
C SER A 633 -0.67 12.21 -10.16
N LYS A 634 -0.02 12.71 -9.09
CA LYS A 634 0.85 13.89 -9.06
C LYS A 634 2.28 13.59 -8.56
N LEU A 635 2.55 12.35 -8.12
CA LEU A 635 3.88 11.90 -7.69
C LEU A 635 4.65 11.32 -8.88
N ASP A 636 5.39 12.17 -9.60
CA ASP A 636 6.24 11.80 -10.74
C ASP A 636 7.74 11.70 -10.37
N ASP A 637 8.07 11.65 -9.07
CA ASP A 637 9.44 11.72 -8.52
C ASP A 637 9.98 10.37 -7.97
N GLY A 638 9.23 9.29 -8.12
CA GLY A 638 9.56 7.95 -7.64
C GLY A 638 8.32 7.05 -7.56
N PRO A 639 8.48 5.74 -7.34
CA PRO A 639 7.35 4.83 -7.22
C PRO A 639 6.51 5.12 -5.97
N SER A 640 5.22 4.80 -6.07
CA SER A 640 4.29 4.89 -4.95
C SER A 640 3.39 3.67 -4.87
N ALA A 641 2.97 3.31 -3.66
CA ALA A 641 2.06 2.21 -3.39
C ALA A 641 0.92 2.69 -2.48
N VAL A 642 -0.31 2.29 -2.79
CA VAL A 642 -1.45 2.34 -1.85
C VAL A 642 -1.91 0.91 -1.56
N ARG A 643 -2.15 0.58 -0.29
CA ARG A 643 -2.67 -0.75 0.11
C ARG A 643 -4.02 -0.63 0.83
N PHE A 644 -4.95 -1.54 0.55
CA PHE A 644 -6.26 -1.58 1.21
C PHE A 644 -6.84 -3.00 1.28
N PRO A 645 -7.68 -3.29 2.30
CA PRO A 645 -8.07 -4.66 2.63
C PRO A 645 -9.28 -5.13 1.82
N ARG A 646 -9.52 -6.45 1.85
CA ARG A 646 -10.75 -7.05 1.32
C ARG A 646 -11.94 -6.68 2.23
N GLY A 647 -12.68 -5.63 1.88
CA GLY A 647 -13.86 -5.25 2.66
C GLY A 647 -14.57 -4.01 2.15
N SER A 648 -15.55 -3.54 2.93
CA SER A 648 -16.18 -2.22 2.79
C SER A 648 -15.73 -1.28 3.91
N GLY A 649 -15.67 0.01 3.63
CA GLY A 649 -15.22 1.02 4.60
C GLY A 649 -16.26 1.41 5.66
N GLU A 650 -16.05 2.58 6.27
CA GLU A 650 -16.95 3.10 7.30
C GLU A 650 -18.29 3.62 6.70
N GLY A 651 -18.31 3.97 5.41
CA GLY A 651 -19.44 4.59 4.72
C GLY A 651 -19.32 6.11 4.61
N VAL A 652 -18.09 6.65 4.63
CA VAL A 652 -17.88 8.11 4.63
C VAL A 652 -18.20 8.75 3.28
N PRO A 653 -18.57 10.05 3.24
CA PRO A 653 -18.77 10.77 1.98
C PRO A 653 -17.46 10.89 1.19
N ILE A 654 -17.41 10.25 0.01
CA ILE A 654 -16.27 10.34 -0.92
C ILE A 654 -16.23 11.76 -1.52
N PRO A 655 -15.09 12.46 -1.50
CA PRO A 655 -14.99 13.84 -1.99
C PRO A 655 -15.11 13.92 -3.53
N VAL A 656 -15.95 14.84 -4.01
CA VAL A 656 -16.17 15.09 -5.45
C VAL A 656 -14.93 15.68 -6.13
N VAL A 657 -14.21 16.54 -5.39
CA VAL A 657 -12.90 17.06 -5.73
C VAL A 657 -11.92 16.50 -4.69
N PRO A 658 -11.05 15.53 -5.04
CA PRO A 658 -10.09 14.96 -4.10
C PRO A 658 -9.00 15.97 -3.72
N GLU A 659 -8.50 15.85 -2.50
CA GLU A 659 -7.41 16.66 -1.94
C GLU A 659 -6.04 16.02 -2.19
N PHE A 660 -5.00 16.83 -2.38
CA PHE A 660 -3.62 16.35 -2.45
C PHE A 660 -3.06 16.20 -1.04
N LEU A 661 -2.65 15.00 -0.67
CA LEU A 661 -2.07 14.70 0.63
C LEU A 661 -0.55 14.78 0.53
N GLU A 662 0.08 15.64 1.35
CA GLU A 662 1.53 15.73 1.42
C GLU A 662 2.15 14.39 1.89
N PRO A 663 3.08 13.78 1.13
CA PRO A 663 3.73 12.52 1.54
C PRO A 663 4.43 12.64 2.88
N GLY A 664 4.16 11.68 3.78
CA GLY A 664 4.72 11.68 5.13
C GLY A 664 4.05 12.65 6.11
N LYS A 665 2.79 13.03 5.88
CA LYS A 665 1.96 13.75 6.88
C LYS A 665 0.83 12.88 7.42
N GLY A 666 0.83 12.64 8.72
CA GLY A 666 -0.27 11.97 9.42
C GLY A 666 -1.48 12.89 9.66
N ARG A 667 -2.37 12.48 10.56
CA ARG A 667 -3.40 13.34 11.19
C ARG A 667 -3.75 12.80 12.58
N VAL A 668 -3.88 13.67 13.58
CA VAL A 668 -4.47 13.30 14.88
C VAL A 668 -5.99 13.26 14.73
N VAL A 669 -6.59 12.08 14.85
CA VAL A 669 -8.02 11.83 14.57
C VAL A 669 -8.89 12.02 15.80
N LYS A 670 -8.40 11.67 17.00
CA LYS A 670 -9.18 11.72 18.24
C LYS A 670 -8.26 11.94 19.44
N VAL A 671 -8.65 12.85 20.33
CA VAL A 671 -8.05 12.98 21.67
C VAL A 671 -9.19 12.75 22.66
N ILE A 672 -9.09 11.72 23.50
CA ILE A 672 -10.11 11.39 24.51
C ILE A 672 -9.54 11.72 25.89
N SER A 673 -10.18 12.68 26.55
CA SER A 673 -9.91 12.99 27.96
C SER A 673 -10.93 12.30 28.87
N ALA A 674 -10.43 11.54 29.83
CA ALA A 674 -11.25 10.84 30.80
C ALA A 674 -11.87 11.79 31.85
N ARG A 675 -12.85 11.28 32.61
CA ARG A 675 -13.37 11.92 33.82
C ARG A 675 -12.70 11.32 35.07
N GLY A 676 -11.49 11.78 35.38
CA GLY A 676 -10.75 11.35 36.57
C GLY A 676 -9.25 11.58 36.43
N VAL A 677 -8.50 11.31 37.50
CA VAL A 677 -7.02 11.35 37.46
C VAL A 677 -6.51 10.05 36.83
N GLY A 678 -6.30 10.07 35.52
CA GLY A 678 -5.68 9.00 34.75
C GLY A 678 -4.27 9.36 34.26
N ILE A 679 -3.46 8.34 33.99
CA ILE A 679 -2.13 8.47 33.37
C ILE A 679 -2.32 8.83 31.86
N ILE A 680 -1.31 9.39 31.21
CA ILE A 680 -1.35 9.74 29.77
C ILE A 680 -0.87 8.52 28.97
N ILE A 681 -1.81 7.63 28.65
CA ILE A 681 -1.51 6.30 28.12
C ILE A 681 -2.12 6.12 26.73
N GLY A 682 -1.29 5.71 25.78
CA GLY A 682 -1.73 5.31 24.45
C GLY A 682 -1.77 6.48 23.49
N VAL A 683 -0.64 6.68 22.83
CA VAL A 683 -0.71 7.01 21.41
C VAL A 683 -1.07 5.72 20.68
N LEU A 684 -2.26 5.64 20.08
CA LEU A 684 -2.51 4.67 19.01
C LEU A 684 -2.05 5.31 17.70
N VAL A 685 -0.86 4.93 17.24
CA VAL A 685 -0.43 5.24 15.88
C VAL A 685 -0.90 4.09 14.99
N SER A 686 -2.09 4.22 14.43
CA SER A 686 -2.56 3.26 13.43
C SER A 686 -1.85 3.54 12.12
N GLN A 687 -1.43 2.47 11.43
CA GLN A 687 -1.38 2.55 9.99
C GLN A 687 -2.64 2.00 9.38
N ASP A 688 -3.17 2.84 8.52
CA ASP A 688 -4.57 2.86 8.18
C ASP A 688 -4.81 1.97 6.98
N LEU A 689 -4.69 0.68 7.23
CA LEU A 689 -4.93 -0.39 6.27
C LEU A 689 -6.44 -0.58 6.06
N GLY A 690 -7.19 0.51 5.81
CA GLY A 690 -8.64 0.56 5.53
C GLY A 690 -9.58 0.13 6.67
N ALA A 691 -9.19 -0.77 7.55
CA ALA A 691 -10.11 -1.44 8.47
C ALA A 691 -9.73 -1.34 9.96
N ARG A 692 -8.52 -0.83 10.28
CA ARG A 692 -7.99 -0.85 11.66
C ARG A 692 -8.12 0.48 12.40
N LEU A 693 -8.32 1.61 11.71
CA LEU A 693 -8.65 2.89 12.36
C LEU A 693 -9.95 2.80 13.18
N SER A 694 -10.98 2.12 12.63
CA SER A 694 -12.22 1.76 13.34
C SER A 694 -11.92 1.07 14.69
N GLU A 695 -11.05 0.07 14.67
CA GLU A 695 -10.73 -0.73 15.86
C GLU A 695 -9.88 0.07 16.86
N CYS A 696 -8.99 0.94 16.40
CA CYS A 696 -8.25 1.88 17.24
C CYS A 696 -9.16 2.95 17.88
N LYS A 697 -10.13 3.50 17.12
CA LYS A 697 -11.17 4.41 17.64
C LYS A 697 -12.00 3.77 18.76
N LYS A 698 -12.32 2.47 18.64
CA LYS A 698 -13.02 1.67 19.66
C LYS A 698 -12.14 1.35 20.86
N ALA A 699 -10.90 0.89 20.64
CA ALA A 699 -9.95 0.59 21.70
C ALA A 699 -9.68 1.81 22.59
N ALA A 700 -9.44 2.98 21.98
CA ALA A 700 -9.27 4.23 22.71
C ALA A 700 -10.49 4.60 23.56
N GLN A 701 -11.71 4.37 23.04
CA GLN A 701 -12.93 4.59 23.80
C GLN A 701 -13.04 3.62 24.99
N ALA A 702 -12.81 2.32 24.79
CA ALA A 702 -12.80 1.33 25.85
C ALA A 702 -11.74 1.61 26.93
N LEU A 703 -10.54 2.06 26.55
CA LEU A 703 -9.49 2.48 27.48
C LEU A 703 -9.93 3.68 28.34
N SER A 704 -10.54 4.70 27.72
CA SER A 704 -10.97 5.89 28.45
C SER A 704 -12.20 5.64 29.33
N GLU A 705 -13.16 4.83 28.87
CA GLU A 705 -14.39 4.51 29.60
C GLU A 705 -14.18 3.51 30.75
N LYS A 706 -13.35 2.47 30.54
CA LYS A 706 -13.17 1.37 31.51
C LYS A 706 -12.00 1.60 32.47
N TYR A 707 -10.96 2.31 32.05
CA TYR A 707 -9.72 2.48 32.84
C TYR A 707 -9.38 3.97 33.10
N GLY A 708 -10.18 4.92 32.60
CA GLY A 708 -9.98 6.34 32.85
C GLY A 708 -8.74 6.94 32.19
N HIS A 709 -8.23 6.33 31.11
CA HIS A 709 -6.98 6.77 30.47
C HIS A 709 -7.21 7.93 29.49
N HIS A 710 -6.22 8.83 29.39
CA HIS A 710 -6.17 9.85 28.34
C HIS A 710 -5.49 9.26 27.10
N VAL A 711 -6.26 9.08 26.01
CA VAL A 711 -5.81 8.35 24.81
C VAL A 711 -5.84 9.24 23.57
N THR A 712 -4.76 9.22 22.80
CA THR A 712 -4.63 9.93 21.51
C THR A 712 -4.60 8.91 20.38
N VAL A 713 -5.47 9.10 19.38
CA VAL A 713 -5.48 8.30 18.14
C VAL A 713 -4.94 9.14 17.00
N ALA A 714 -3.84 8.68 16.41
CA ALA A 714 -3.19 9.28 15.26
C ALA A 714 -3.21 8.30 14.08
N ASP A 715 -3.78 8.75 12.97
CA ASP A 715 -3.73 8.08 11.69
C ASP A 715 -2.39 8.46 11.03
N ALA A 716 -1.52 7.46 10.88
CA ALA A 716 -0.26 7.56 10.16
C ALA A 716 -0.36 6.92 8.77
N ARG A 717 -1.36 7.31 7.98
CA ARG A 717 -1.59 7.05 6.54
C ARG A 717 -0.40 6.95 5.57
N TRP A 718 0.83 7.26 5.99
CA TRP A 718 2.07 7.05 5.24
C TRP A 718 3.03 6.13 6.00
N MET A 719 3.21 4.89 5.50
CA MET A 719 4.29 3.97 5.89
C MET A 719 5.65 4.55 5.53
N LYS A 720 5.75 5.18 4.34
CA LYS A 720 7.01 5.74 3.85
C LYS A 720 6.73 6.95 2.94
N PRO A 721 7.40 8.10 3.15
CA PRO A 721 8.17 8.45 4.35
C PRO A 721 7.26 8.51 5.61
N LEU A 722 7.86 8.36 6.79
CA LEU A 722 7.16 8.52 8.06
C LEU A 722 6.93 10.01 8.39
N ASP A 723 5.85 10.32 9.13
CA ASP A 723 5.72 11.63 9.77
C ASP A 723 6.58 11.69 11.04
N GLU A 724 7.89 11.90 10.86
CA GLU A 724 8.83 12.05 11.97
C GLU A 724 8.38 13.10 12.98
N SER A 725 7.76 14.19 12.50
CA SER A 725 7.37 15.32 13.34
C SER A 725 6.20 14.96 14.27
N MET A 726 5.18 14.30 13.74
CA MET A 726 4.05 13.79 14.51
C MET A 726 4.50 12.67 15.45
N ILE A 727 5.26 11.68 14.97
CA ILE A 727 5.72 10.54 15.78
C ILE A 727 6.59 11.02 16.95
N CYS A 728 7.56 11.92 16.71
CA CYS A 728 8.41 12.47 17.77
C CYS A 728 7.63 13.34 18.78
N ALA A 729 6.61 14.09 18.33
CA ALA A 729 5.77 14.88 19.24
C ALA A 729 4.89 13.99 20.11
N LEU A 730 4.31 12.94 19.53
CA LEU A 730 3.49 11.96 20.25
C LEU A 730 4.33 11.16 21.25
N ALA A 731 5.53 10.69 20.85
CA ALA A 731 6.50 9.99 21.70
C ALA A 731 7.00 10.82 22.90
N LYS A 732 7.11 12.14 22.75
CA LYS A 732 7.49 13.06 23.84
C LYS A 732 6.33 13.49 24.74
N GLY A 733 5.08 13.20 24.35
CA GLY A 733 3.88 13.67 25.02
C GLY A 733 3.10 12.61 25.81
N HIS A 734 3.51 11.34 25.76
CA HIS A 734 2.78 10.21 26.35
C HIS A 734 3.75 9.21 26.96
N ASP A 735 3.33 8.52 28.02
CA ASP A 735 4.16 7.53 28.72
C ASP A 735 4.21 6.18 27.97
N VAL A 736 3.20 5.92 27.13
CA VAL A 736 3.06 4.69 26.33
C VAL A 736 2.58 4.99 24.91
N MET A 737 3.31 4.48 23.92
CA MET A 737 2.93 4.44 22.50
C MET A 737 2.63 3.00 22.07
N VAL A 738 1.59 2.80 21.27
CA VAL A 738 1.26 1.52 20.64
C VAL A 738 1.05 1.75 19.15
N THR A 739 1.88 1.12 18.31
CA THR A 739 1.62 1.06 16.87
C THR A 739 0.68 -0.09 16.56
N VAL A 740 -0.22 0.08 15.57
CA VAL A 740 -1.16 -0.96 15.14
C VAL A 740 -1.14 -1.09 13.63
N GLU A 741 -0.89 -2.31 13.15
CA GLU A 741 -0.92 -2.68 11.74
C GLU A 741 -1.47 -4.10 11.52
N GLU A 742 -1.82 -4.37 10.28
CA GLU A 742 -2.23 -5.65 9.71
C GLU A 742 -1.22 -6.01 8.60
N GLY A 743 0.05 -5.95 9.00
CA GLY A 743 1.21 -6.45 8.28
C GLY A 743 1.96 -7.47 9.15
N SER A 744 2.96 -8.14 8.60
CA SER A 744 3.88 -8.99 9.37
C SER A 744 4.83 -8.15 10.24
N ILE A 745 5.60 -8.83 11.10
CA ILE A 745 6.86 -8.28 11.62
C ILE A 745 7.73 -7.74 10.47
N GLY A 746 8.48 -6.66 10.73
CA GLY A 746 9.21 -5.90 9.71
C GLY A 746 8.39 -4.81 9.02
N GLY A 747 7.09 -4.70 9.34
CA GLY A 747 6.22 -3.63 8.88
C GLY A 747 6.39 -2.30 9.64
N PHE A 748 5.31 -1.55 9.76
CA PHE A 748 5.30 -0.20 10.32
C PHE A 748 5.90 -0.09 11.72
N GLY A 749 5.53 -0.99 12.63
CA GLY A 749 6.02 -0.98 14.00
C GLY A 749 7.55 -1.07 14.08
N SER A 750 8.19 -1.78 13.14
CA SER A 750 9.64 -1.87 13.04
C SER A 750 10.26 -0.53 12.61
N HIS A 751 9.70 0.12 11.58
CA HIS A 751 10.19 1.43 11.11
C HIS A 751 9.95 2.56 12.13
N VAL A 752 8.88 2.49 12.94
CA VAL A 752 8.68 3.43 14.07
C VAL A 752 9.72 3.18 15.16
N LEU A 753 10.01 1.93 15.52
CA LEU A 753 11.03 1.62 16.53
C LEU A 753 12.43 2.07 16.10
N GLU A 754 12.77 1.88 14.82
CA GLU A 754 13.99 2.40 14.19
C GLU A 754 14.08 3.93 14.32
N LEU A 755 13.04 4.65 13.89
CA LEU A 755 12.94 6.10 14.05
C LEU A 755 13.08 6.55 15.51
N LEU A 756 12.41 5.88 16.46
CA LEU A 756 12.48 6.25 17.88
C LEU A 756 13.86 5.97 18.50
N ALA A 757 14.56 4.94 18.03
CA ALA A 757 15.95 4.66 18.40
C ALA A 757 16.90 5.74 17.87
N ASP A 758 16.82 6.08 16.59
CA ASP A 758 17.65 7.10 15.93
C ASP A 758 17.50 8.50 16.52
N LYS A 759 16.28 8.86 16.97
CA LYS A 759 16.05 10.14 17.67
C LYS A 759 16.35 10.08 19.18
N GLY A 760 16.85 8.95 19.69
CA GLY A 760 17.22 8.74 21.09
C GLY A 760 16.04 8.60 22.07
N LEU A 761 14.80 8.47 21.55
CA LEU A 761 13.56 8.54 22.34
C LEU A 761 13.23 7.24 23.11
N LEU A 762 14.00 6.17 22.90
CA LEU A 762 13.94 4.94 23.69
C LEU A 762 14.99 4.90 24.82
N GLY A 763 15.97 5.82 24.80
CA GLY A 763 17.20 5.69 25.60
C GLY A 763 17.08 6.03 27.08
N ASP A 764 16.04 6.75 27.50
CA ASP A 764 15.84 7.18 28.89
C ASP A 764 14.81 6.33 29.67
N GLY A 765 14.24 5.32 29.02
CA GLY A 765 13.28 4.38 29.60
C GLY A 765 11.89 4.95 29.93
N LYS A 766 11.62 6.24 29.70
CA LYS A 766 10.32 6.85 30.06
C LYS A 766 9.18 6.39 29.16
N LEU A 767 9.43 6.36 27.85
CA LEU A 767 8.47 5.90 26.86
C LEU A 767 8.50 4.36 26.75
N GLN A 768 7.37 3.70 27.03
CA GLN A 768 7.16 2.32 26.58
C GLN A 768 6.57 2.31 25.16
N VAL A 769 7.06 1.41 24.31
CA VAL A 769 6.55 1.25 22.94
C VAL A 769 6.09 -0.19 22.72
N GLY A 770 4.80 -0.36 22.50
CA GLY A 770 4.20 -1.59 22.00
C GLY A 770 4.06 -1.56 20.48
N THR A 771 4.20 -2.72 19.84
CA THR A 771 3.81 -2.90 18.43
C THR A 771 2.79 -4.03 18.34
N ILE A 772 1.73 -3.83 17.57
CA ILE A 772 0.69 -4.81 17.27
C ILE A 772 0.66 -5.01 15.77
N HIS A 773 1.05 -6.20 15.35
CA HIS A 773 1.17 -6.66 13.96
C HIS A 773 0.71 -8.14 13.90
N ILE A 774 0.54 -8.69 12.70
CA ILE A 774 0.22 -10.12 12.53
C ILE A 774 1.40 -10.95 13.08
N PRO A 775 1.18 -11.81 14.10
CA PRO A 775 2.24 -12.63 14.67
C PRO A 775 2.88 -13.56 13.63
N ASP A 776 4.15 -13.91 13.82
CA ASP A 776 4.93 -14.76 12.92
C ASP A 776 4.47 -16.24 12.94
N LYS A 777 3.28 -16.48 12.38
CA LYS A 777 2.54 -17.76 12.35
C LYS A 777 1.64 -17.83 11.12
N TRP A 778 1.39 -19.04 10.62
CA TRP A 778 0.50 -19.28 9.47
C TRP A 778 -0.96 -19.43 9.89
N TYR A 779 -1.71 -18.33 9.79
CA TYR A 779 -3.16 -18.30 9.99
C TYR A 779 -3.88 -19.13 8.93
N GLN A 780 -4.90 -19.90 9.33
CA GLN A 780 -5.64 -20.79 8.44
C GLN A 780 -6.89 -20.10 7.87
N ALA A 781 -7.52 -20.71 6.86
CA ALA A 781 -8.80 -20.26 6.31
C ALA A 781 -9.86 -20.14 7.42
N ASP A 782 -10.51 -18.98 7.50
CA ASP A 782 -11.54 -18.64 8.48
C ASP A 782 -12.28 -17.37 8.04
N THR A 783 -13.15 -16.78 8.86
CA THR A 783 -13.57 -15.38 8.64
C THR A 783 -12.44 -14.40 8.97
N PRO A 784 -12.39 -13.20 8.34
CA PRO A 784 -11.42 -12.17 8.71
C PRO A 784 -11.50 -11.77 10.18
N GLU A 785 -12.71 -11.74 10.76
CA GLU A 785 -12.94 -11.42 12.17
C GLU A 785 -12.28 -12.45 13.09
N ASN A 786 -12.46 -13.75 12.81
CA ASN A 786 -11.83 -14.84 13.56
C ASN A 786 -10.30 -14.85 13.37
N GLN A 787 -9.79 -14.46 12.20
CA GLN A 787 -8.35 -14.30 11.96
C GLN A 787 -7.76 -13.16 12.80
N LEU A 788 -8.44 -12.01 12.87
CA LEU A 788 -8.02 -10.85 13.68
C LEU A 788 -8.07 -11.14 15.20
N GLU A 789 -9.06 -11.90 15.67
CA GLU A 789 -9.12 -12.38 17.06
C GLU A 789 -7.94 -13.29 17.38
N LYS A 790 -7.68 -14.30 16.54
CA LYS A 790 -6.55 -15.24 16.69
C LYS A 790 -5.18 -14.58 16.50
N ALA A 791 -5.12 -13.42 15.84
CA ALA A 791 -3.92 -12.61 15.69
C ALA A 791 -3.72 -11.58 16.82
N GLY A 792 -4.72 -11.31 17.65
CA GLY A 792 -4.63 -10.30 18.70
C GLY A 792 -4.67 -8.86 18.17
N ILE A 793 -5.41 -8.60 17.10
CA ILE A 793 -5.53 -7.28 16.44
C ILE A 793 -6.98 -6.71 16.59
N THR A 794 -7.68 -7.10 17.66
CA THR A 794 -9.02 -6.59 18.01
C THR A 794 -8.92 -5.43 19.00
N PRO A 795 -9.99 -4.62 19.21
CA PRO A 795 -10.00 -3.59 20.24
C PRO A 795 -9.65 -4.10 21.64
N GLU A 796 -10.08 -5.31 21.98
CA GLU A 796 -9.84 -5.96 23.27
C GLU A 796 -8.37 -6.37 23.42
N ALA A 797 -7.75 -6.86 22.35
CA ALA A 797 -6.33 -7.22 22.34
C ALA A 797 -5.43 -5.98 22.40
N ILE A 798 -5.81 -4.89 21.71
CA ILE A 798 -5.15 -3.57 21.83
C ILE A 798 -5.23 -3.08 23.29
N VAL A 799 -6.40 -3.18 23.93
CA VAL A 799 -6.59 -2.88 25.36
C VAL A 799 -5.73 -3.77 26.27
N GLN A 800 -5.61 -5.06 25.99
CA GLN A 800 -4.80 -5.99 26.80
C GLN A 800 -3.29 -5.72 26.68
N LYS A 801 -2.78 -5.54 25.45
CA LYS A 801 -1.37 -5.23 25.19
C LYS A 801 -0.97 -3.93 25.86
N HIS A 802 -1.79 -2.90 25.71
CA HIS A 802 -1.65 -1.62 26.41
C HIS A 802 -1.56 -1.79 27.93
N ASN A 803 -2.45 -2.57 28.55
CA ASN A 803 -2.41 -2.85 30.00
C ASN A 803 -1.14 -3.61 30.45
N HIS A 804 -0.63 -4.53 29.63
CA HIS A 804 0.65 -5.20 29.90
C HIS A 804 1.81 -4.20 29.87
N ASP A 805 1.83 -3.30 28.88
CA ASP A 805 2.91 -2.31 28.73
C ASP A 805 2.89 -1.25 29.84
N ILE A 806 1.71 -0.86 30.37
CA ILE A 806 1.59 -0.09 31.63
C ILE A 806 2.20 -0.87 32.80
N THR A 807 1.81 -2.13 32.99
CA THR A 807 2.27 -2.94 34.13
C THR A 807 3.80 -3.10 34.11
N ALA A 808 4.38 -3.27 32.92
CA ALA A 808 5.83 -3.32 32.71
C ALA A 808 6.56 -1.96 32.89
N ALA A 809 5.84 -0.83 32.88
CA ALA A 809 6.35 0.47 33.32
C ALA A 809 6.28 0.59 34.85
N SER A 810 5.11 0.33 35.44
CA SER A 810 4.89 0.42 36.89
C SER A 810 5.83 -0.47 37.70
N GLY A 811 6.04 -1.72 37.28
CA GLY A 811 6.94 -2.65 37.99
C GLY A 811 8.42 -2.21 38.00
N ARG A 812 8.85 -1.35 37.06
CA ARG A 812 10.19 -0.74 37.07
C ARG A 812 10.29 0.51 37.96
N ALA A 813 9.16 1.12 38.32
CA ALA A 813 9.12 2.23 39.27
C ALA A 813 9.16 1.75 40.74
N GLU A 814 8.68 0.54 41.03
CA GLU A 814 8.76 -0.04 42.38
C GLU A 814 10.20 -0.44 42.78
N ASP A 815 11.01 -0.89 41.81
CA ASP A 815 12.42 -1.29 42.03
C ASP A 815 13.38 -0.08 42.14
N GLN A 816 12.93 1.12 41.79
CA GLN A 816 13.62 2.40 42.05
C GLN A 816 12.83 3.24 43.07
N GLY A 817 12.78 2.73 44.30
CA GLY A 817 11.84 3.16 45.36
C GLY A 817 11.72 4.66 45.65
N ILE A 818 10.84 5.33 44.90
CA ILE A 818 10.25 6.64 45.22
C ILE A 818 8.74 6.52 44.95
N GLY A 819 7.92 6.64 46.00
CA GLY A 819 6.47 6.44 45.91
C GLY A 819 5.68 7.64 45.37
N SER A 820 4.36 7.43 45.22
CA SER A 820 3.31 8.40 44.85
C SER A 820 3.25 8.88 43.38
N VAL A 821 2.69 8.01 42.55
CA VAL A 821 2.09 8.28 41.23
C VAL A 821 0.99 9.37 41.29
N GLY A 822 0.75 10.09 40.18
CA GLY A 822 -0.60 10.61 39.88
C GLY A 822 -0.79 12.09 39.50
N ARG A 823 0.06 12.70 38.64
CA ARG A 823 0.00 14.15 38.32
C ARG A 823 0.18 14.54 36.83
N GLY A 824 -0.50 13.86 35.90
CA GLY A 824 -0.34 14.11 34.45
C GLY A 824 -1.28 15.14 33.79
N ALA A 825 -2.57 15.13 34.15
CA ALA A 825 -3.68 15.54 33.26
C ALA A 825 -3.90 17.06 33.01
N LEU A 826 -2.88 17.92 33.16
CA LEU A 826 -2.98 19.38 32.88
C LEU A 826 -1.87 19.96 31.99
N ARG A 827 -0.90 19.16 31.52
CA ARG A 827 0.18 19.64 30.62
C ARG A 827 -0.32 19.79 29.17
N GLY A 828 -0.90 20.94 28.83
CA GLY A 828 -1.45 21.18 27.48
C GLY A 828 -1.59 22.62 27.00
N ALA A 829 -1.08 23.64 27.72
CA ALA A 829 -1.09 25.04 27.26
C ALA A 829 -0.11 25.99 27.99
N LEU A 830 0.56 25.55 29.06
CA LEU A 830 1.11 26.44 30.10
C LEU A 830 2.54 26.04 30.50
N PRO A 831 3.41 27.01 30.89
CA PRO A 831 4.73 26.69 31.41
C PRO A 831 4.69 25.89 32.71
N GLU A 832 5.75 25.09 32.88
CA GLU A 832 5.74 23.89 33.73
C GLU A 832 5.42 24.15 35.21
N ARG A 833 5.89 25.26 35.78
CA ARG A 833 5.66 25.61 37.20
C ARG A 833 4.21 25.98 37.50
N LEU A 834 3.52 26.66 36.58
CA LEU A 834 2.12 27.05 36.74
C LEU A 834 1.21 25.80 36.79
N THR A 835 1.58 24.78 36.03
CA THR A 835 0.92 23.46 36.05
C THR A 835 1.09 22.72 37.39
N VAL A 836 2.15 22.99 38.18
CA VAL A 836 2.35 22.32 39.48
C VAL A 836 1.28 22.76 40.48
N ARG A 837 1.10 24.07 40.70
CA ARG A 837 0.11 24.57 41.67
C ARG A 837 -1.34 24.28 41.26
N LEU A 838 -1.64 24.26 39.96
CA LEU A 838 -2.95 23.85 39.44
C LEU A 838 -3.30 22.37 39.72
N VAL A 839 -2.35 21.57 40.20
CA VAL A 839 -2.53 20.15 40.58
C VAL A 839 -2.61 19.92 42.09
N ASP A 840 -2.19 20.89 42.92
CA ASP A 840 -2.35 20.84 44.39
C ASP A 840 -3.69 21.43 44.89
N ALA A 841 -4.38 22.21 44.06
CA ALA A 841 -5.70 22.77 44.39
C ALA A 841 -6.85 21.76 44.14
N PRO A 842 -7.96 21.80 44.92
CA PRO A 842 -9.12 20.95 44.70
C PRO A 842 -9.71 21.08 43.28
N LEU A 843 -10.14 19.95 42.70
CA LEU A 843 -10.59 19.87 41.29
C LEU A 843 -11.71 20.89 40.95
N GLU A 844 -12.58 21.17 41.91
CA GLU A 844 -13.67 22.14 41.78
C GLU A 844 -13.15 23.58 41.72
N LEU A 845 -12.21 23.94 42.59
CA LEU A 845 -11.50 25.23 42.57
C LEU A 845 -10.72 25.41 41.26
N CYS A 846 -10.05 24.37 40.78
CA CYS A 846 -9.36 24.39 39.50
C CYS A 846 -10.32 24.60 38.31
N ARG A 847 -11.53 24.04 38.35
CA ARG A 847 -12.52 24.15 37.27
C ARG A 847 -13.25 25.49 37.28
N ILE A 848 -13.67 25.97 38.45
CA ILE A 848 -14.51 27.17 38.60
C ILE A 848 -13.65 28.43 38.59
N VAL A 849 -12.54 28.46 39.33
CA VAL A 849 -11.77 29.69 39.57
C VAL A 849 -10.49 29.77 38.75
N LEU A 850 -9.65 28.74 38.80
CA LEU A 850 -8.29 28.86 38.27
C LEU A 850 -8.23 28.73 36.73
N ALA A 851 -8.95 27.75 36.15
CA ALA A 851 -8.96 27.57 34.70
C ALA A 851 -9.55 28.77 33.91
N PRO A 852 -10.61 29.47 34.36
CA PRO A 852 -11.07 30.68 33.69
C PRO A 852 -10.09 31.85 33.73
N ILE A 853 -9.39 32.09 34.85
CA ILE A 853 -8.30 33.08 34.94
C ILE A 853 -7.21 32.73 33.93
N VAL A 854 -6.75 31.48 33.95
CA VAL A 854 -5.67 30.99 33.09
C VAL A 854 -6.01 31.12 31.60
N LYS A 855 -7.24 30.80 31.20
CA LYS A 855 -7.69 30.79 29.78
C LYS A 855 -8.11 32.15 29.22
N VAL A 856 -8.17 33.20 30.04
CA VAL A 856 -8.58 34.53 29.58
C VAL A 856 -7.73 35.00 28.38
N GLY A 857 -8.38 35.68 27.42
CA GLY A 857 -7.73 36.26 26.23
C GLY A 857 -7.41 35.30 25.07
N GLU A 858 -7.70 33.99 25.16
CA GLU A 858 -7.38 33.05 24.06
C GLU A 858 -8.22 33.27 22.79
N GLU A 859 -9.52 33.57 22.92
CA GLU A 859 -10.35 33.95 21.77
C GLU A 859 -10.15 35.41 21.34
N LYS A 860 -9.25 35.64 20.37
CA LYS A 860 -8.92 36.96 19.81
C LYS A 860 -10.10 37.77 19.24
N LYS A 861 -11.30 37.18 19.10
CA LYS A 861 -12.50 37.84 18.55
C LYS A 861 -13.49 38.35 19.60
N LYS A 862 -13.29 38.08 20.91
CA LYS A 862 -14.30 38.38 21.96
C LYS A 862 -13.75 38.93 23.28
N ILE A 863 -12.47 39.32 23.37
CA ILE A 863 -11.83 39.79 24.62
C ILE A 863 -12.71 40.72 25.48
N PRO A 864 -13.39 41.76 24.94
CA PRO A 864 -14.24 42.66 25.75
C PRO A 864 -15.38 41.97 26.51
N GLY A 865 -16.01 40.97 25.89
CA GLY A 865 -17.08 40.18 26.51
C GLY A 865 -16.54 39.13 27.46
N ASN A 866 -15.43 38.49 27.09
CA ASN A 866 -14.78 37.45 27.90
C ASN A 866 -14.25 38.02 29.22
N LEU A 867 -13.69 39.25 29.22
CA LEU A 867 -13.27 39.96 30.43
C LEU A 867 -14.44 40.24 31.37
N LYS A 868 -15.53 40.82 30.86
CA LYS A 868 -16.74 41.12 31.66
C LYS A 868 -17.40 39.83 32.20
N GLY A 869 -17.46 38.78 31.39
CA GLY A 869 -17.97 37.47 31.81
C GLY A 869 -17.11 36.81 32.88
N LEU A 870 -15.78 36.96 32.83
CA LEU A 870 -14.87 36.47 33.87
C LEU A 870 -15.02 37.25 35.19
N SER A 871 -15.20 38.57 35.14
CA SER A 871 -15.44 39.38 36.35
C SER A 871 -16.73 38.98 37.06
N ILE A 872 -17.85 38.84 36.31
CA ILE A 872 -19.15 38.43 36.88
C ILE A 872 -19.09 36.97 37.36
N GLY A 873 -18.50 36.08 36.58
CA GLY A 873 -18.45 34.65 36.87
C GLY A 873 -17.53 34.23 38.02
N LEU A 874 -16.84 35.17 38.66
CA LEU A 874 -15.96 34.96 39.82
C LEU A 874 -16.27 35.92 40.99
N GLU A 875 -17.34 36.72 40.90
CA GLU A 875 -17.65 37.79 41.87
C GLU A 875 -17.86 37.23 43.30
N GLU A 876 -18.47 36.05 43.42
CA GLU A 876 -18.66 35.33 44.69
C GLU A 876 -17.40 34.57 45.16
N ASP A 877 -16.51 34.17 44.24
CA ASP A 877 -15.29 33.40 44.51
C ASP A 877 -14.10 34.25 44.99
N ILE A 878 -14.06 35.55 44.63
CA ILE A 878 -12.93 36.46 44.91
C ILE A 878 -12.60 36.55 46.40
N VAL A 879 -13.60 36.46 47.29
CA VAL A 879 -13.40 36.51 48.75
C VAL A 879 -12.88 35.18 49.33
N PRO A 880 -13.56 34.02 49.15
CA PRO A 880 -13.09 32.74 49.70
C PRO A 880 -11.79 32.22 49.08
N HIS A 881 -11.46 32.62 47.85
CA HIS A 881 -10.31 32.08 47.11
C HIS A 881 -9.21 33.11 46.76
N LYS A 882 -9.35 34.34 47.29
CA LYS A 882 -8.43 35.49 47.23
C LYS A 882 -6.96 35.14 47.01
N GLN A 883 -6.33 34.46 47.99
CA GLN A 883 -4.90 34.17 47.96
C GLN A 883 -4.50 33.31 46.75
N VAL A 884 -5.26 32.24 46.47
CA VAL A 884 -4.96 31.31 45.36
C VAL A 884 -5.15 32.00 44.02
N MET A 885 -6.13 32.89 43.90
CA MET A 885 -6.34 33.73 42.71
C MET A 885 -5.19 34.72 42.51
N GLN A 886 -4.75 35.42 43.57
CA GLN A 886 -3.63 36.35 43.50
C GLN A 886 -2.32 35.63 43.11
N ASP A 887 -2.01 34.49 43.73
CA ASP A 887 -0.89 33.63 43.36
C ASP A 887 -0.95 33.19 41.89
N THR A 888 -2.12 32.73 41.43
CA THR A 888 -2.33 32.28 40.05
C THR A 888 -2.14 33.42 39.04
N VAL A 889 -2.60 34.63 39.34
CA VAL A 889 -2.41 35.81 38.47
C VAL A 889 -0.95 36.20 38.38
N MET A 890 -0.21 36.24 39.49
CA MET A 890 1.21 36.59 39.48
C MET A 890 2.07 35.57 38.73
N GLU A 891 1.72 34.27 38.83
CA GLU A 891 2.33 33.24 37.97
C GLU A 891 1.92 33.41 36.50
N CYS A 892 0.66 33.69 36.19
CA CYS A 892 0.23 33.95 34.82
C CYS A 892 0.94 35.15 34.20
N VAL A 893 1.18 36.23 34.94
CA VAL A 893 1.99 37.37 34.49
C VAL A 893 3.44 36.94 34.23
N THR A 894 4.05 36.20 35.16
CA THR A 894 5.45 35.75 35.08
C THR A 894 5.71 34.80 33.91
N TYR A 895 4.79 33.86 33.65
CA TYR A 895 4.97 32.77 32.71
C TYR A 895 4.22 32.96 31.37
N LEU A 896 3.23 33.85 31.29
CA LEU A 896 2.49 34.22 30.07
C LEU A 896 2.60 35.72 29.77
N PRO A 897 3.82 36.30 29.58
CA PRO A 897 4.02 37.74 29.40
C PRO A 897 3.30 38.35 28.17
N GLN A 898 2.84 37.52 27.24
CA GLN A 898 1.97 37.90 26.12
C GLN A 898 0.50 38.16 26.52
N LYS A 899 0.07 37.73 27.71
CA LYS A 899 -1.28 37.95 28.27
C LYS A 899 -1.31 39.06 29.34
N THR A 900 -0.18 39.64 29.73
CA THR A 900 -0.06 40.64 30.83
C THR A 900 -1.07 41.79 30.75
N SER A 901 -1.32 42.35 29.56
CA SER A 901 -2.31 43.42 29.35
C SER A 901 -3.77 42.95 29.52
N VAL A 902 -4.05 41.66 29.29
CA VAL A 902 -5.37 41.06 29.52
C VAL A 902 -5.64 40.92 31.02
N TYR A 903 -4.62 40.54 31.80
CA TYR A 903 -4.72 40.48 33.26
C TYR A 903 -4.88 41.88 33.88
N ALA A 904 -4.11 42.86 33.44
CA ALA A 904 -4.27 44.25 33.87
C ALA A 904 -5.67 44.80 33.53
N ALA A 905 -6.19 44.53 32.33
CA ALA A 905 -7.53 44.95 31.92
C ALA A 905 -8.65 44.26 32.70
N TRP A 906 -8.49 42.99 33.09
CA TRP A 906 -9.42 42.28 33.97
C TRP A 906 -9.44 42.88 35.38
N LEU A 907 -8.25 43.10 35.97
CA LEU A 907 -8.11 43.76 37.26
C LEU A 907 -8.72 45.17 37.25
N GLY A 908 -8.57 45.92 36.14
CA GLY A 908 -9.20 47.22 35.91
C GLY A 908 -10.74 47.21 35.97
N LEU A 909 -11.39 46.07 35.72
CA LEU A 909 -12.83 45.90 35.96
C LEU A 909 -13.15 45.59 37.42
N LEU A 910 -12.23 44.97 38.16
CA LEU A 910 -12.40 44.54 39.56
C LEU A 910 -12.06 45.62 40.60
N VAL A 911 -11.28 46.66 40.27
CA VAL A 911 -10.81 47.67 41.26
C VAL A 911 -11.95 48.43 41.94
N ARG A 912 -13.12 48.55 41.30
CA ARG A 912 -14.34 49.14 41.91
C ARG A 912 -15.03 48.19 42.89
N PRO A 913 -15.49 46.98 42.49
CA PRO A 913 -16.17 46.06 43.43
C PRO A 913 -15.23 45.43 44.47
N HIS A 914 -13.96 45.17 44.14
CA HIS A 914 -13.02 44.43 44.99
C HIS A 914 -11.68 45.15 45.17
N ARG A 915 -11.70 46.46 45.49
CA ARG A 915 -10.48 47.30 45.67
C ARG A 915 -9.36 46.59 46.44
N VAL A 916 -9.67 45.99 47.59
CA VAL A 916 -8.71 45.31 48.48
C VAL A 916 -7.99 44.14 47.79
N PHE A 917 -8.70 43.36 46.96
CA PHE A 917 -8.09 42.25 46.19
C PHE A 917 -7.04 42.76 45.20
N VAL A 918 -7.32 43.88 44.54
CA VAL A 918 -6.45 44.47 43.52
C VAL A 918 -5.27 45.20 44.15
N THR A 919 -5.48 45.99 45.20
CA THR A 919 -4.41 46.74 45.89
C THR A 919 -3.32 45.79 46.40
N GLU A 920 -3.67 44.75 47.15
CA GLU A 920 -2.68 43.78 47.65
C GLU A 920 -1.93 43.02 46.53
N LEU A 921 -2.55 42.88 45.34
CA LEU A 921 -1.87 42.28 44.18
C LEU A 921 -0.92 43.27 43.49
N VAL A 922 -1.22 44.57 43.52
CA VAL A 922 -0.29 45.63 43.09
C VAL A 922 0.89 45.70 44.05
N ASP A 923 0.63 45.72 45.36
CA ASP A 923 1.67 45.77 46.40
C ASP A 923 2.63 44.58 46.26
N ARG A 924 2.09 43.37 46.15
CA ARG A 924 2.87 42.13 45.93
C ARG A 924 3.63 42.12 44.60
N ALA A 925 3.13 42.79 43.56
CA ALA A 925 3.85 42.94 42.30
C ALA A 925 5.06 43.90 42.41
N ALA A 926 5.00 44.87 43.33
CA ALA A 926 6.14 45.72 43.68
C ALA A 926 7.13 45.01 44.62
N GLU A 927 6.66 44.26 45.62
CA GLU A 927 7.53 43.41 46.48
C GLU A 927 8.35 42.42 45.65
N LEU A 928 7.70 41.67 44.76
CA LEU A 928 8.36 40.70 43.87
C LEU A 928 9.31 41.35 42.85
N LEU A 929 9.18 42.65 42.58
CA LEU A 929 10.14 43.41 41.78
C LEU A 929 11.41 43.72 42.59
N GLY A 930 11.29 44.03 43.88
CA GLY A 930 12.44 44.21 44.78
C GLY A 930 13.26 42.92 44.93
N ASP A 931 12.59 41.78 45.05
CA ASP A 931 13.23 40.45 45.18
C ASP A 931 13.74 39.86 43.84
N CYS A 932 13.73 40.62 42.74
CA CYS A 932 14.09 40.11 41.41
C CYS A 932 15.60 39.86 41.22
N SER A 933 16.06 38.66 41.57
CA SER A 933 17.36 38.11 41.16
C SER A 933 17.50 37.87 39.64
N SER A 934 16.42 38.02 38.85
CA SER A 934 16.42 37.80 37.40
C SER A 934 15.98 39.02 36.60
N VAL A 935 16.89 39.48 35.74
CA VAL A 935 16.68 40.48 34.68
C VAL A 935 15.45 40.18 33.81
N LEU A 936 15.07 38.92 33.59
CA LEU A 936 13.89 38.58 32.80
C LEU A 936 12.59 38.83 33.59
N ALA A 937 12.56 38.44 34.87
CA ALA A 937 11.41 38.70 35.74
C ALA A 937 11.20 40.21 35.94
N MET A 938 12.28 40.97 36.15
CA MET A 938 12.25 42.42 36.32
C MET A 938 11.59 43.15 35.13
N LYS A 939 11.89 42.75 33.88
CA LYS A 939 11.21 43.28 32.67
C LYS A 939 9.71 42.98 32.65
N ILE A 940 9.33 41.77 33.04
CA ILE A 940 7.94 41.29 32.97
C ILE A 940 7.08 41.97 34.04
N LEU A 941 7.60 42.11 35.27
CA LEU A 941 6.93 42.85 36.34
C LEU A 941 6.85 44.35 36.05
N MET A 942 7.93 44.99 35.57
CA MET A 942 7.87 46.41 35.17
C MET A 942 6.82 46.67 34.09
N ARG A 943 6.75 45.78 33.08
CA ARG A 943 5.69 45.84 32.06
C ARG A 943 4.30 45.70 32.68
N PHE A 944 4.10 44.80 33.65
CA PHE A 944 2.81 44.61 34.30
C PHE A 944 2.39 45.82 35.13
N LEU A 945 3.31 46.44 35.88
CA LEU A 945 3.03 47.65 36.67
C LEU A 945 2.59 48.84 35.78
N VAL A 946 3.21 49.04 34.61
CA VAL A 946 2.77 50.08 33.66
C VAL A 946 1.43 49.74 33.02
N GLU A 947 1.14 48.47 32.70
CA GLU A 947 -0.18 48.05 32.19
C GLU A 947 -1.29 48.18 33.27
N LEU A 948 -0.95 47.98 34.54
CA LEU A 948 -1.85 48.26 35.67
C LEU A 948 -2.15 49.75 35.81
N ALA A 949 -1.16 50.62 35.60
CA ALA A 949 -1.37 52.07 35.56
C ALA A 949 -2.22 52.51 34.35
N ASN A 950 -1.97 51.95 33.15
CA ASN A 950 -2.84 52.14 31.97
C ASN A 950 -4.31 51.79 32.26
N CYS A 951 -4.53 50.76 33.07
CA CYS A 951 -5.86 50.28 33.47
C CYS A 951 -6.43 50.97 34.73
N ARG A 952 -5.72 51.95 35.30
CA ARG A 952 -6.07 52.69 36.53
C ARG A 952 -6.21 51.82 37.79
N CYS A 953 -5.47 50.71 37.86
CA CYS A 953 -5.34 49.89 39.07
C CYS A 953 -4.38 50.51 40.10
N VAL A 954 -3.47 51.37 39.64
CA VAL A 954 -2.45 52.09 40.43
C VAL A 954 -2.21 53.47 39.81
N LEU A 955 -1.76 54.45 40.60
CA LEU A 955 -1.33 55.74 40.09
C LEU A 955 -0.02 55.58 39.28
N PHE A 956 0.06 56.22 38.11
CA PHE A 956 1.24 56.09 37.26
C PHE A 956 2.49 56.70 37.90
N ASP A 957 2.34 57.80 38.62
CA ASP A 957 3.45 58.51 39.28
C ASP A 957 4.21 57.60 40.26
N SER A 958 3.50 56.68 40.95
CA SER A 958 4.11 55.66 41.82
C SER A 958 4.91 54.62 41.04
N VAL A 959 4.46 54.23 39.85
CA VAL A 959 5.20 53.32 38.95
C VAL A 959 6.38 54.04 38.30
N LEU A 960 6.23 55.33 38.00
CA LEU A 960 7.26 56.18 37.43
C LEU A 960 8.42 56.43 38.40
N ALA A 961 8.14 56.60 39.69
CA ALA A 961 9.16 56.67 40.73
C ALA A 961 10.05 55.40 40.73
N VAL A 962 9.44 54.21 40.68
CA VAL A 962 10.17 52.93 40.58
C VAL A 962 10.98 52.82 39.28
N ILE A 963 10.46 53.35 38.16
CA ILE A 963 11.23 53.45 36.90
C ILE A 963 12.44 54.38 37.05
N GLN A 964 12.28 55.51 37.76
CA GLN A 964 13.36 56.47 38.00
C GLN A 964 14.44 55.88 38.92
N GLU A 965 14.07 55.27 40.04
CA GLU A 965 14.98 54.56 40.94
C GLU A 965 15.78 53.47 40.21
N LEU A 966 15.11 52.63 39.41
CA LEU A 966 15.78 51.64 38.55
C LEU A 966 16.78 52.31 37.58
N VAL A 967 16.42 53.45 36.98
CA VAL A 967 17.32 54.19 36.08
C VAL A 967 18.49 54.82 36.83
N GLU A 968 18.34 55.21 38.09
CA GLU A 968 19.41 55.74 38.94
C GLU A 968 20.39 54.68 39.45
N LEU A 969 19.96 53.42 39.62
CA LEU A 969 20.85 52.29 39.96
C LEU A 969 22.03 52.12 38.98
N ARG A 970 21.95 52.66 37.75
CA ARG A 970 23.09 52.74 36.81
C ARG A 970 24.32 53.46 37.39
N ASN A 971 24.12 54.30 38.41
CA ASN A 971 25.16 55.07 39.08
C ASN A 971 25.73 54.36 40.33
N SER A 972 25.00 53.39 40.92
CA SER A 972 25.50 52.63 42.09
C SER A 972 26.69 51.78 41.72
N GLU A 973 27.78 51.82 42.51
CA GLU A 973 29.00 51.05 42.28
C GLU A 973 28.74 49.53 42.28
N GLU A 974 27.81 49.07 43.11
CA GLU A 974 27.43 47.66 43.29
C GLU A 974 26.90 47.02 41.99
N VAL A 975 26.23 47.80 41.14
CA VAL A 975 25.74 47.32 39.84
C VAL A 975 26.91 47.17 38.87
N HIS A 976 27.31 45.94 38.56
CA HIS A 976 28.40 45.69 37.60
C HIS A 976 28.03 46.08 36.15
N ASN A 977 26.81 45.81 35.69
CA ASN A 977 26.36 46.21 34.35
C ASN A 977 25.31 47.33 34.44
N LYS A 978 25.79 48.58 34.27
CA LYS A 978 24.99 49.81 34.38
C LYS A 978 23.84 49.89 33.37
N GLU A 979 23.90 49.13 32.28
CA GLU A 979 22.94 49.18 31.18
C GLU A 979 21.69 48.32 31.49
N MET A 980 21.76 47.38 32.43
CA MET A 980 20.66 46.44 32.72
C MET A 980 19.45 47.05 33.45
N PRO A 981 19.63 47.93 34.46
CA PRO A 981 18.49 48.61 35.10
C PRO A 981 17.74 49.52 34.11
N VAL A 982 18.49 50.28 33.30
CA VAL A 982 17.94 51.13 32.22
C VAL A 982 17.23 50.29 31.16
N TYR A 983 17.77 49.13 30.76
CA TYR A 983 17.10 48.19 29.85
C TYR A 983 15.75 47.72 30.41
N ALA A 984 15.66 47.40 31.70
CA ALA A 984 14.40 46.97 32.32
C ALA A 984 13.36 48.10 32.38
N ALA A 985 13.77 49.31 32.73
CA ALA A 985 12.94 50.52 32.69
C ALA A 985 12.34 50.77 31.30
N LEU A 986 13.13 50.65 30.23
CA LEU A 986 12.68 50.80 28.84
C LEU A 986 11.61 49.76 28.43
N HIS A 987 11.61 48.54 28.99
CA HIS A 987 10.55 47.54 28.77
C HIS A 987 9.22 47.94 29.41
N GLY A 988 9.24 48.70 30.51
CA GLY A 988 8.04 49.35 31.06
C GLY A 988 7.55 50.48 30.15
N LEU A 989 8.45 51.34 29.67
CA LEU A 989 8.08 52.47 28.80
C LEU A 989 7.50 52.02 27.43
N LEU A 990 7.88 50.85 26.90
CA LEU A 990 7.29 50.29 25.66
C LEU A 990 5.77 50.11 25.70
N VAL A 991 5.13 50.10 26.87
CA VAL A 991 3.67 49.90 27.01
C VAL A 991 2.93 51.11 27.59
N ILE A 992 3.58 52.25 27.85
CA ILE A 992 2.89 53.44 28.35
C ILE A 992 1.87 53.97 27.32
N SER A 993 0.66 54.29 27.79
CA SER A 993 -0.37 54.95 26.97
C SER A 993 -0.02 56.42 26.71
N SER A 994 -0.50 56.95 25.57
CA SER A 994 -0.23 58.35 25.18
C SER A 994 -0.75 59.38 26.19
N ALA A 995 -1.82 59.06 26.93
CA ALA A 995 -2.33 59.89 28.01
C ALA A 995 -1.30 60.01 29.16
N LEU A 996 -0.85 58.88 29.72
CA LEU A 996 0.12 58.87 30.81
C LEU A 996 1.48 59.46 30.39
N TYR A 997 1.89 59.29 29.14
CA TYR A 997 3.06 60.00 28.61
C TYR A 997 2.86 61.53 28.59
N LYS A 998 1.68 62.03 28.18
CA LYS A 998 1.41 63.47 28.14
C LYS A 998 1.43 64.09 29.54
N ASP A 999 0.82 63.40 30.50
CA ASP A 999 0.72 63.88 31.89
C ASP A 999 2.09 63.87 32.61
N ASN A 1000 3.04 63.01 32.20
CA ASN A 1000 4.37 62.85 32.80
C ASN A 1000 5.54 63.06 31.80
N LYS A 1001 5.33 63.91 30.78
CA LYS A 1001 6.20 64.04 29.58
C LYS A 1001 7.67 64.30 29.90
N GLU A 1002 7.97 65.23 30.79
CA GLU A 1002 9.34 65.66 31.10
C GLU A 1002 10.16 64.53 31.75
N ALA A 1003 9.55 63.81 32.69
CA ALA A 1003 10.17 62.68 33.37
C ALA A 1003 10.45 61.50 32.43
N VAL A 1004 9.51 61.18 31.53
CA VAL A 1004 9.68 60.09 30.56
C VAL A 1004 10.72 60.46 29.49
N ASP A 1005 10.69 61.67 28.94
CA ASP A 1005 11.70 62.11 27.96
C ASP A 1005 13.11 62.18 28.58
N ALA A 1006 13.25 62.49 29.88
CA ALA A 1006 14.53 62.44 30.60
C ALA A 1006 15.10 61.01 30.69
N ILE A 1007 14.27 60.02 31.02
CA ILE A 1007 14.67 58.59 31.04
C ILE A 1007 15.11 58.12 29.65
N ILE A 1008 14.40 58.54 28.60
CA ILE A 1008 14.76 58.20 27.22
C ILE A 1008 16.10 58.85 26.83
N GLY A 1009 16.32 60.12 27.18
CA GLY A 1009 17.57 60.83 26.91
C GLY A 1009 18.80 60.15 27.51
N ILE A 1010 18.69 59.65 28.74
CA ILE A 1010 19.73 58.83 29.40
C ILE A 1010 20.07 57.58 28.56
N ALA A 1011 19.06 56.89 28.05
CA ALA A 1011 19.26 55.70 27.24
C ALA A 1011 19.83 55.99 25.83
N GLU A 1012 19.45 57.13 25.23
CA GLU A 1012 20.04 57.61 23.97
C GLU A 1012 21.53 57.98 24.15
N GLU A 1013 21.91 58.59 25.28
CA GLU A 1013 23.32 58.86 25.62
C GLU A 1013 24.13 57.56 25.79
N MET A 1014 23.63 56.59 26.56
CA MET A 1014 24.29 55.29 26.74
C MET A 1014 24.48 54.56 25.40
N LYS A 1015 23.47 54.60 24.52
CA LYS A 1015 23.53 54.06 23.15
C LYS A 1015 24.61 54.76 22.30
N LYS A 1016 24.74 56.08 22.37
CA LYS A 1016 25.82 56.81 21.69
C LYS A 1016 27.20 56.36 22.19
N GLY A 1017 27.37 56.25 23.50
CA GLY A 1017 28.60 55.75 24.13
C GLY A 1017 28.93 54.28 23.80
N ARG A 1018 27.95 53.48 23.36
CA ARG A 1018 28.16 52.13 22.81
C ARG A 1018 28.69 52.18 21.38
N ALA A 1019 28.08 52.98 20.49
CA ALA A 1019 28.54 53.15 19.11
C ALA A 1019 30.01 53.64 19.04
N GLU A 1020 30.41 54.58 19.91
CA GLU A 1020 31.79 55.06 20.00
C GLU A 1020 32.78 54.00 20.52
N ARG A 1021 32.34 53.10 21.42
CA ARG A 1021 33.13 51.93 21.87
C ARG A 1021 33.24 50.89 20.75
N ARG A 1022 32.13 50.54 20.10
CA ARG A 1022 32.08 49.54 19.02
C ARG A 1022 32.95 49.95 17.83
N SER A 1023 32.98 51.25 17.50
CA SER A 1023 33.89 51.84 16.49
C SER A 1023 35.39 51.68 16.83
N LYS A 1024 35.77 51.64 18.12
CA LYS A 1024 37.15 51.42 18.59
C LYS A 1024 37.54 49.94 18.72
N LEU A 1025 36.58 49.04 18.81
CA LEU A 1025 36.80 47.58 18.84
C LEU A 1025 36.78 46.94 17.44
N ALA A 1026 35.96 47.48 16.53
CA ALA A 1026 35.89 47.01 15.14
C ALA A 1026 37.21 47.16 14.35
N SER A 1027 38.11 48.05 14.79
CA SER A 1027 39.47 48.17 14.26
C SER A 1027 40.46 47.11 14.77
N CYS A 1028 40.07 46.27 15.73
CA CYS A 1028 40.99 45.41 16.48
C CYS A 1028 40.70 43.91 16.36
N VAL A 1029 39.46 43.49 16.03
CA VAL A 1029 39.10 42.07 15.88
C VAL A 1029 38.20 41.85 14.66
N ALA A 1030 38.72 41.12 13.68
CA ALA A 1030 37.90 40.38 12.73
C ALA A 1030 37.85 38.91 13.17
N ALA A 1031 36.65 38.31 13.12
CA ALA A 1031 36.32 36.94 13.54
C ALA A 1031 36.33 36.63 15.05
N SER A 1032 35.23 36.99 15.73
CA SER A 1032 34.61 36.18 16.79
C SER A 1032 33.08 36.38 16.77
N SER A 1033 32.30 35.44 17.33
CA SER A 1033 30.85 35.33 17.09
C SER A 1033 29.95 35.60 18.31
N GLU A 1034 30.41 36.37 19.30
CA GLU A 1034 29.72 36.53 20.60
C GLU A 1034 28.95 37.85 20.78
N PHE A 1035 28.86 38.70 19.75
CA PHE A 1035 28.24 40.04 19.83
C PHE A 1035 26.70 40.10 19.93
N VAL A 1036 26.01 38.96 20.03
CA VAL A 1036 24.55 38.85 19.83
C VAL A 1036 23.72 39.62 20.87
N GLN A 1037 24.21 39.81 22.10
CA GLN A 1037 23.43 40.48 23.17
C GLN A 1037 23.42 42.01 23.11
N GLU A 1038 24.44 42.67 22.55
CA GLU A 1038 24.51 44.15 22.61
C GLU A 1038 23.39 44.83 21.82
N ASP A 1039 23.04 44.25 20.67
CA ASP A 1039 22.13 44.81 19.67
C ASP A 1039 20.70 45.01 20.19
N ASP A 1040 20.24 44.20 21.13
CA ASP A 1040 18.85 44.25 21.62
C ASP A 1040 18.56 45.48 22.51
N PHE A 1041 19.57 46.04 23.19
CA PHE A 1041 19.43 47.32 23.89
C PHE A 1041 19.31 48.46 22.88
N ASP A 1042 20.16 48.48 21.85
CA ASP A 1042 20.17 49.53 20.83
C ASP A 1042 18.88 49.53 20.00
N ARG A 1043 18.31 48.35 19.74
CA ARG A 1043 16.98 48.16 19.13
C ARG A 1043 15.87 48.63 20.07
N LEU A 1044 15.92 48.29 21.36
CA LEU A 1044 14.93 48.70 22.37
C LEU A 1044 14.86 50.22 22.52
N VAL A 1045 16.00 50.91 22.65
CA VAL A 1045 16.07 52.38 22.67
C VAL A 1045 15.48 52.95 21.38
N GLY A 1046 15.82 52.37 20.22
CA GLY A 1046 15.24 52.77 18.93
C GLY A 1046 13.72 52.62 18.87
N ALA A 1047 13.17 51.54 19.44
CA ALA A 1047 11.72 51.31 19.50
C ALA A 1047 11.00 52.30 20.42
N VAL A 1048 11.53 52.57 21.63
CA VAL A 1048 10.96 53.55 22.57
C VAL A 1048 11.03 54.97 21.99
N VAL A 1049 12.15 55.34 21.35
CA VAL A 1049 12.29 56.61 20.62
C VAL A 1049 11.30 56.70 19.45
N SER A 1050 11.12 55.64 18.67
CA SER A 1050 10.12 55.60 17.59
C SER A 1050 8.70 55.74 18.13
N MET A 1051 8.35 55.14 19.27
CA MET A 1051 7.05 55.31 19.91
C MET A 1051 6.84 56.74 20.43
N ARG A 1052 7.86 57.34 21.06
CA ARG A 1052 7.85 58.76 21.45
C ARG A 1052 7.52 59.65 20.26
N ASP A 1053 8.25 59.49 19.16
CA ASP A 1053 8.20 60.43 18.04
C ASP A 1053 7.06 60.15 17.04
N GLN A 1054 6.52 58.93 16.97
CA GLN A 1054 5.44 58.55 16.02
C GLN A 1054 4.08 58.26 16.66
N VAL A 1055 4.01 57.98 17.97
CA VAL A 1055 2.77 57.54 18.64
C VAL A 1055 2.39 58.48 19.78
N TRP A 1056 3.29 58.73 20.73
CA TRP A 1056 2.97 59.56 21.89
C TRP A 1056 2.94 61.07 21.57
N ARG A 1057 3.81 61.54 20.67
CA ARG A 1057 3.82 62.93 20.16
C ARG A 1057 2.84 63.18 19.00
N ALA A 1058 2.51 62.17 18.20
CA ALA A 1058 1.68 62.34 17.00
C ALA A 1058 0.22 62.73 17.28
N GLU A 1059 -0.34 62.42 18.45
CA GLU A 1059 -1.73 62.80 18.81
C GLU A 1059 -1.96 64.32 18.99
N GLU A 1060 -0.96 65.17 18.78
CA GLU A 1060 -1.18 66.62 18.58
C GLU A 1060 -1.78 66.93 17.20
N SER A 1061 -1.61 66.04 16.20
CA SER A 1061 -2.29 66.08 14.89
C SER A 1061 -3.39 65.02 14.81
N LYS A 1062 -4.49 65.33 14.10
CA LYS A 1062 -5.68 64.46 14.01
C LYS A 1062 -5.58 63.40 12.90
N GLU A 1063 -4.42 62.79 12.72
CA GLU A 1063 -4.21 61.72 11.74
C GLU A 1063 -3.81 60.42 12.47
N SER A 1064 -4.44 59.30 12.11
CA SER A 1064 -4.14 58.01 12.75
C SER A 1064 -2.88 57.38 12.14
N PRO A 1065 -1.82 57.11 12.93
CA PRO A 1065 -0.61 56.48 12.41
C PRO A 1065 -0.88 55.04 11.97
N VAL A 1066 -0.33 54.67 10.82
CA VAL A 1066 -0.45 53.35 10.20
C VAL A 1066 0.85 52.55 10.43
N LEU A 1067 0.71 51.24 10.64
CA LEU A 1067 1.76 50.22 10.91
C LEU A 1067 2.42 50.23 12.29
N LEU A 1068 1.91 49.36 13.19
CA LEU A 1068 2.70 48.23 13.76
C LEU A 1068 1.79 47.29 14.58
N ARG A 1069 1.38 46.16 13.99
CA ARG A 1069 0.67 45.07 14.70
C ARG A 1069 1.71 44.17 15.36
N PRO A 1070 1.86 44.21 16.70
CA PRO A 1070 1.07 43.28 17.53
C PRO A 1070 0.05 43.91 18.50
N TYR A 1071 -0.02 45.23 18.63
CA TYR A 1071 -0.61 45.90 19.81
C TYR A 1071 -2.09 46.33 19.70
N GLU A 1072 -2.90 45.75 18.81
CA GLU A 1072 -4.35 46.05 18.71
C GLU A 1072 -5.15 45.74 20.00
N MET A 1073 -4.58 44.97 20.93
CA MET A 1073 -5.12 44.72 22.27
C MET A 1073 -5.02 45.94 23.20
N ALA A 1074 -3.94 46.72 23.12
CA ALA A 1074 -3.70 47.86 24.02
C ALA A 1074 -4.68 49.01 23.78
N GLY A 1075 -5.16 49.19 22.54
CA GLY A 1075 -6.18 50.18 22.19
C GLY A 1075 -7.61 49.85 22.67
N LEU A 1076 -7.83 48.66 23.25
CA LEU A 1076 -9.14 48.19 23.74
C LEU A 1076 -9.28 48.31 25.27
N ALA A 1077 -8.22 48.08 26.05
CA ALA A 1077 -8.30 48.11 27.51
C ALA A 1077 -8.73 49.49 28.08
N PRO A 1078 -8.16 50.64 27.65
CA PRO A 1078 -8.61 51.95 28.13
C PRO A 1078 -10.06 52.26 27.73
N LYS A 1079 -10.50 51.81 26.54
CA LYS A 1079 -11.88 52.06 26.07
C LYS A 1079 -12.90 51.33 26.93
N LEU A 1080 -12.61 50.10 27.37
CA LEU A 1080 -13.50 49.33 28.25
C LEU A 1080 -13.59 49.91 29.67
N ALA A 1081 -12.48 50.40 30.22
CA ALA A 1081 -12.46 51.10 31.50
C ALA A 1081 -13.19 52.47 31.43
N VAL A 1082 -13.09 53.17 30.30
CA VAL A 1082 -13.82 54.44 30.07
C VAL A 1082 -15.32 54.21 29.83
N GLU A 1083 -15.72 53.10 29.21
CA GLU A 1083 -17.14 52.73 29.07
C GLU A 1083 -17.79 52.32 30.39
N SER A 1084 -17.11 51.54 31.24
CA SER A 1084 -17.65 51.16 32.56
C SER A 1084 -17.75 52.35 33.51
N THR A 1085 -16.78 53.27 33.48
CA THR A 1085 -16.81 54.50 34.30
C THR A 1085 -17.84 55.52 33.83
N ARG A 1086 -18.19 55.55 32.54
CA ARG A 1086 -19.31 56.37 32.02
C ARG A 1086 -20.69 55.83 32.33
N ALA A 1087 -20.84 54.51 32.53
CA ALA A 1087 -22.15 53.91 32.80
C ALA A 1087 -22.74 54.31 34.16
N HIS A 1088 -21.90 54.50 35.19
CA HIS A 1088 -22.28 54.94 36.53
C HIS A 1088 -21.36 56.08 37.01
N ALA A 1089 -21.77 57.32 36.74
CA ALA A 1089 -21.16 58.54 37.28
C ALA A 1089 -21.79 58.86 38.65
N GLY A 1090 -21.07 58.61 39.75
CA GLY A 1090 -21.67 58.65 41.09
C GLY A 1090 -20.72 58.76 42.28
N SER A 1091 -19.40 58.84 42.10
CA SER A 1091 -18.45 59.26 43.14
C SER A 1091 -17.15 59.77 42.51
N ALA A 1092 -16.57 60.80 43.13
CA ALA A 1092 -15.22 61.25 42.87
C ALA A 1092 -14.42 61.05 44.16
N ASP A 1093 -13.54 60.04 44.15
CA ASP A 1093 -12.43 59.81 45.08
C ASP A 1093 -11.65 58.61 44.52
N TYR A 1094 -10.46 58.86 43.96
CA TYR A 1094 -9.55 57.86 43.41
C TYR A 1094 -8.12 58.40 43.43
#